data_AF-W6PSE6-F1
#
_entry.id   AF-W6PSE6-F1
#
_cell.length_a   1.000
_cell.length_b   1.000
_cell.length_c   1.000
_cell.angle_alpha   90.00
_cell.angle_beta   90.00
_cell.angle_gamma   90.00
#
_symmetry.space_group_name_H-M   'P 1'
#
loop_
_entity.id
_entity.type
_entity.pdbx_description
1 polymer ?
#
loop_
_entity_poly.entity_id
_entity_poly.type
_entity_poly.pdbx_seq_one_letter_code
_entity_poly.pdbx_strand_id
1 'polypeptide(L)'
;MSASELLQARNETTTRLYADPHNPHLHLERGIQYEKLGFPDLASADSYRALALLESVVDPDECEFHARRKIDPSQQAPKTVANESDDEDEDNSTVPITQEEYDAIIDQVYVLLVRSLVRCGCYRDAFEFGVRGLALLEKRSATASVAALNVQMDRVKEIYKSRNGSETENIDLDSIDPSVLPAQGFARRVLYPWNGHEPDRRSPETLKILNERLAVIAPKCEVRAVALPVLHASADDDSSGMDVSVQLGLFAKEDIAPDEIILRESSLLTATNRLHDDLCDACNAPLPELSAAEPPVACEGGCVDIIFCSQACHDTAQEVYHGAICGLEDGLDSIGKDVPDPKDKADYLYLLLLGRALAMSATQDKHPLDLPEMKYIWGDFHDLDIESVSAETEITPTTDDTATLPFSFQLNVLQPGRFLDEMGLDPYVALYRYDTWVLNTLFAKFRGTASGRLSTWDGGPELCAVHPLWCLANHSCDPNVTWEWSSEINFRVRRDDETAVWSRGLEMKELRPGGIAKDSEILNHYCDISLPVQKRREWASGALGGTCLCDRCVWEAGEVEYHNRRDAKLVRTSNDISQRSLTTTVTAVTRSVDPLQMSDLQKSFAKSKLAKFPPEAPMPESMSHSEDAWEDGSSASSLSSTGTMVPSPTRQLFARTGRRQSSQTSLTWTDFFDQELFLPEDVDNLHILHHVYLTPPTGSGPLFVMHHGAGSSGLSFATCAEEIRKILPKAGILSLDARSHGRTVVTTLDSEIDDGAPSTAAAAQVEASGNVELDLSLETLSRDLVHVIYQTQARMGWENLPDIVLVGHSLGGAVITDVAKRGELGQKLLAYAVFDVVEGSAMDALQSMEKYLSTRPTRFPSLLSGIEWHTRSRTIRNTTSARASVPSLLYEESEPSDPSRPWVWRTNLSATKPFWENWFVGLSRKFLDARGGKLLLLAGTDRLDKELMIGQMQGKYQLQVFPEAGHFVHEDQPAKTAQILADFYRRNDRSALVLPPKVADMQASAAMKKGTGAPGGSTAHQR
;
A
#
# COMPACT_ATOMS: atom_id res chain seq x y z
N MET A 1 31.64 10.60 -30.90
CA MET A 1 31.46 9.18 -31.27
C MET A 1 30.15 9.08 -32.00
N SER A 2 30.08 8.31 -33.08
CA SER A 2 28.78 7.98 -33.72
C SER A 2 27.94 7.11 -32.78
N ALA A 3 26.62 7.02 -33.01
CA ALA A 3 25.77 6.14 -32.19
C ALA A 3 26.21 4.67 -32.30
N SER A 4 26.66 4.24 -33.49
CA SER A 4 27.24 2.91 -33.71
C SER A 4 28.50 2.63 -32.86
N GLU A 5 29.42 3.60 -32.76
CA GLU A 5 30.61 3.47 -31.91
C GLU A 5 30.25 3.39 -30.42
N LEU A 6 29.25 4.16 -29.99
CA LEU A 6 28.77 4.13 -28.59
C LEU A 6 28.09 2.80 -28.26
N LEU A 7 27.29 2.24 -29.17
CA LEU A 7 26.68 0.92 -29.01
C LEU A 7 27.72 -0.20 -28.93
N GLN A 8 28.77 -0.13 -29.77
CA GLN A 8 29.88 -1.08 -29.71
C GLN A 8 30.61 -0.99 -28.37
N ALA A 9 30.99 0.22 -27.94
CA ALA A 9 31.66 0.44 -26.66
C ALA A 9 30.80 -0.06 -25.48
N ARG A 10 29.48 0.19 -25.54
CA ARG A 10 28.52 -0.32 -24.56
C ARG A 10 28.52 -1.84 -24.49
N ASN A 11 28.52 -2.52 -25.64
CA ASN A 11 28.52 -3.99 -25.67
C ASN A 11 29.85 -4.58 -25.16
N GLU A 12 30.98 -3.95 -25.48
CA GLU A 12 32.29 -4.33 -24.96
C GLU A 12 32.38 -4.18 -23.44
N THR A 13 31.90 -3.06 -22.89
CA THR A 13 31.84 -2.85 -21.43
C THR A 13 30.86 -3.81 -20.75
N THR A 14 29.68 -4.04 -21.34
CA THR A 14 28.69 -4.99 -20.81
C THR A 14 29.27 -6.41 -20.73
N THR A 15 30.02 -6.84 -21.75
CA THR A 15 30.67 -8.16 -21.75
C THR A 15 31.71 -8.28 -20.64
N ARG A 16 32.54 -7.24 -20.42
CA ARG A 16 33.49 -7.20 -19.31
C ARG A 16 32.78 -7.19 -17.96
N LEU A 17 31.70 -6.42 -17.84
CA LEU A 17 30.92 -6.30 -16.62
C LEU A 17 30.31 -7.65 -16.21
N TYR A 18 29.74 -8.40 -17.15
CA TYR A 18 29.21 -9.73 -16.84
C TYR A 18 30.30 -10.74 -16.44
N ALA A 19 31.55 -10.52 -16.87
CA ALA A 19 32.69 -11.33 -16.45
C ALA A 19 33.28 -10.89 -15.08
N ASP A 20 33.06 -9.64 -14.67
CA ASP A 20 33.56 -9.03 -13.43
C ASP A 20 32.47 -8.14 -12.77
N PRO A 21 31.38 -8.76 -12.27
CA PRO A 21 30.13 -8.05 -11.94
C PRO A 21 30.21 -7.11 -10.73
N HIS A 22 31.18 -7.33 -9.84
CA HIS A 22 31.37 -6.55 -8.61
C HIS A 22 32.35 -5.38 -8.79
N ASN A 23 32.73 -5.07 -10.03
CA ASN A 23 33.70 -4.02 -10.33
C ASN A 23 33.00 -2.67 -10.54
N PRO A 24 33.08 -1.72 -9.57
CA PRO A 24 32.38 -0.44 -9.68
C PRO A 24 32.85 0.42 -10.86
N HIS A 25 34.08 0.23 -11.36
CA HIS A 25 34.58 0.95 -12.53
C HIS A 25 33.82 0.57 -13.80
N LEU A 26 33.47 -0.71 -13.96
CA LEU A 26 32.75 -1.19 -15.14
C LEU A 26 31.28 -0.72 -15.14
N HIS A 27 30.65 -0.66 -13.97
CA HIS A 27 29.32 -0.05 -13.81
C HIS A 27 29.35 1.44 -14.17
N LEU A 28 30.29 2.21 -13.62
CA LEU A 28 30.45 3.63 -13.97
C LEU A 28 30.70 3.82 -15.48
N GLU A 29 31.61 3.04 -16.06
CA GLU A 29 31.93 3.11 -17.49
C GLU A 29 30.69 2.86 -18.37
N ARG A 30 29.89 1.84 -18.03
CA ARG A 30 28.65 1.52 -18.76
C ARG A 30 27.57 2.59 -18.55
N GLY A 31 27.45 3.13 -17.33
CA GLY A 31 26.55 4.24 -17.03
C GLY A 31 26.84 5.49 -17.87
N ILE A 32 28.11 5.85 -18.05
CA ILE A 32 28.52 6.98 -18.92
C ILE A 32 28.12 6.72 -20.38
N GLN A 33 28.23 5.47 -20.85
CA GLN A 33 27.83 5.10 -22.21
C GLN A 33 26.30 5.18 -22.38
N TYR A 34 25.52 4.72 -21.39
CA TYR A 34 24.06 4.90 -21.39
C TYR A 34 23.64 6.36 -21.40
N GLU A 35 24.30 7.22 -20.62
CA GLU A 35 24.04 8.66 -20.63
C GLU A 35 24.28 9.27 -22.03
N LYS A 36 25.40 8.89 -22.68
CA LYS A 36 25.73 9.36 -24.03
C LYS A 36 24.76 8.86 -25.10
N LEU A 37 24.18 7.69 -24.90
CA LEU A 37 23.14 7.10 -25.75
C LEU A 37 21.73 7.66 -25.46
N GLY A 38 21.59 8.56 -24.48
CA GLY A 38 20.31 9.19 -24.13
C GLY A 38 19.39 8.32 -23.27
N PHE A 39 19.96 7.41 -22.48
CA PHE A 39 19.27 6.53 -21.52
C PHE A 39 19.66 6.87 -20.07
N PRO A 40 19.23 8.02 -19.52
CA PRO A 40 19.53 8.42 -18.14
C PRO A 40 18.93 7.46 -17.10
N ASP A 41 17.83 6.77 -17.42
CA ASP A 41 17.22 5.74 -16.58
C ASP A 41 18.22 4.60 -16.30
N LEU A 42 18.86 4.08 -17.35
CA LEU A 42 19.88 3.03 -17.25
C LEU A 42 21.18 3.55 -16.63
N ALA A 43 21.57 4.78 -16.96
CA ALA A 43 22.75 5.42 -16.37
C ALA A 43 22.61 5.62 -14.86
N SER A 44 21.42 6.00 -14.39
CA SER A 44 21.13 6.16 -12.95
C SER A 44 21.27 4.84 -12.19
N ALA A 45 20.77 3.73 -12.77
CA ALA A 45 20.85 2.41 -12.16
C ALA A 45 22.30 1.90 -12.03
N ASP A 46 23.10 2.04 -13.09
CA ASP A 46 24.51 1.64 -13.05
C ASP A 46 25.35 2.54 -12.13
N SER A 47 25.06 3.84 -12.10
CA SER A 47 25.73 4.74 -11.16
C SER A 47 25.43 4.38 -9.71
N TYR A 48 24.18 4.00 -9.41
CA TYR A 48 23.80 3.54 -8.10
C TYR A 48 24.45 2.20 -7.72
N ARG A 49 24.51 1.24 -8.65
CA ARG A 49 25.25 -0.03 -8.43
C ARG A 49 26.72 0.21 -8.13
N ALA A 50 27.37 1.14 -8.86
CA ALA A 50 28.73 1.55 -8.57
C ALA A 50 28.85 2.18 -7.17
N LEU A 51 27.91 3.06 -6.80
CA LEU A 51 27.88 3.70 -5.49
C LEU A 51 27.73 2.69 -4.35
N ALA A 52 26.76 1.78 -4.45
CA ALA A 52 26.50 0.75 -3.44
C ALA A 52 27.69 -0.19 -3.25
N LEU A 53 28.37 -0.60 -4.32
CA LEU A 53 29.63 -1.36 -4.20
C LEU A 53 30.72 -0.53 -3.50
N LEU A 54 30.87 0.75 -3.85
CA LEU A 54 31.88 1.62 -3.27
C LEU A 54 31.65 1.90 -1.77
N GLU A 55 30.41 1.82 -1.27
CA GLU A 55 30.13 1.91 0.17
C GLU A 55 30.88 0.82 0.95
N SER A 56 31.02 -0.39 0.39
CA SER A 56 31.78 -1.49 1.02
C SER A 56 33.28 -1.22 1.19
N VAL A 57 33.85 -0.22 0.48
CA VAL A 57 35.25 0.19 0.68
C VAL A 57 35.39 1.04 1.94
N VAL A 58 34.36 1.81 2.28
CA VAL A 58 34.33 2.72 3.44
C VAL A 58 33.83 2.00 4.68
N ASP A 59 32.79 1.19 4.53
CA ASP A 59 32.16 0.42 5.61
C ASP A 59 31.88 -1.04 5.17
N PRO A 60 32.91 -1.90 5.18
CA PRO A 60 32.78 -3.29 4.70
C PRO A 60 31.88 -4.17 5.57
N ASP A 61 31.67 -3.82 6.85
CA ASP A 61 30.92 -4.64 7.80
C ASP A 61 29.39 -4.46 7.65
N GLU A 62 28.95 -3.35 7.06
CA GLU A 62 27.53 -3.05 6.81
C GLU A 62 27.05 -3.42 5.40
N CYS A 63 27.96 -3.85 4.51
CA CYS A 63 27.66 -4.19 3.13
C CYS A 63 27.64 -5.70 2.89
N GLU A 64 26.58 -6.17 2.23
CA GLU A 64 26.45 -7.57 1.79
C GLU A 64 27.34 -7.89 0.58
N PHE A 65 27.46 -6.94 -0.36
CA PHE A 65 28.23 -7.09 -1.58
C PHE A 65 29.48 -6.20 -1.57
N HIS A 66 30.65 -6.80 -1.78
CA HIS A 66 31.94 -6.09 -1.72
C HIS A 66 32.48 -5.73 -3.10
N ALA A 67 33.01 -4.51 -3.22
CA ALA A 67 33.69 -4.04 -4.41
C ALA A 67 34.99 -4.81 -4.65
N ARG A 68 35.07 -5.48 -5.81
CA ARG A 68 36.25 -6.25 -6.22
C ARG A 68 36.47 -6.17 -7.72
N ARG A 69 37.69 -6.44 -8.16
CA ARG A 69 38.06 -6.54 -9.57
C ARG A 69 38.89 -7.78 -9.85
N LYS A 70 38.79 -8.31 -11.07
CA LYS A 70 39.67 -9.37 -11.54
C LYS A 70 41.06 -8.83 -11.91
N ILE A 71 42.10 -9.60 -11.60
CA ILE A 71 43.49 -9.34 -12.04
C ILE A 71 43.82 -10.25 -13.21
N ASP A 72 44.53 -9.71 -14.20
CA ASP A 72 45.11 -10.48 -15.31
C ASP A 72 46.10 -11.54 -14.74
N PRO A 73 45.97 -12.84 -15.12
CA PRO A 73 46.87 -13.90 -14.68
C PRO A 73 48.36 -13.60 -14.91
N SER A 74 48.69 -12.75 -15.88
CA SER A 74 50.06 -12.33 -16.19
C SER A 74 50.70 -11.41 -15.14
N GLN A 75 49.92 -10.83 -14.22
CA GLN A 75 50.39 -9.93 -13.16
C GLN A 75 50.51 -10.60 -11.78
N GLN A 76 50.24 -11.90 -11.67
CA GLN A 76 50.38 -12.63 -10.40
C GLN A 76 51.87 -12.84 -10.04
N ALA A 77 52.31 -12.25 -8.92
CA ALA A 77 53.60 -12.57 -8.32
C ALA A 77 53.57 -13.97 -7.67
N PRO A 78 54.66 -14.77 -7.72
CA PRO A 78 54.68 -16.09 -7.12
C PRO A 78 54.61 -15.99 -5.59
N LYS A 79 53.51 -16.45 -4.97
CA LYS A 79 53.39 -16.45 -3.51
C LYS A 79 54.08 -17.67 -2.90
N THR A 80 54.92 -17.39 -1.91
CA THR A 80 55.51 -18.31 -0.95
C THR A 80 54.45 -18.95 -0.07
N VAL A 81 54.54 -20.27 0.05
CA VAL A 81 53.67 -21.15 0.86
C VAL A 81 53.77 -20.80 2.34
N ALA A 82 52.68 -20.36 2.96
CA ALA A 82 52.49 -20.46 4.41
C ALA A 82 51.01 -20.42 4.81
N ASN A 83 50.60 -21.52 5.46
CA ASN A 83 49.42 -21.79 6.28
C ASN A 83 48.06 -21.97 5.59
N GLU A 84 47.71 -23.26 5.48
CA GLU A 84 46.37 -23.81 5.25
C GLU A 84 45.45 -23.47 6.43
N SER A 85 44.41 -22.70 6.15
CA SER A 85 43.11 -22.82 6.82
C SER A 85 42.08 -23.10 5.74
N ASP A 86 41.37 -24.22 5.90
CA ASP A 86 40.32 -24.74 5.02
C ASP A 86 39.12 -23.79 4.97
N ASP A 87 39.15 -22.83 4.05
CA ASP A 87 37.95 -22.22 3.49
C ASP A 87 37.98 -22.41 1.96
N GLU A 88 36.88 -22.93 1.43
CA GLU A 88 36.69 -23.29 0.02
C GLU A 88 36.64 -22.04 -0.88
N ASP A 89 37.79 -21.43 -1.19
CA ASP A 89 37.87 -20.29 -2.12
C ASP A 89 38.10 -20.76 -3.58
N GLU A 90 37.01 -20.91 -4.32
CA GLU A 90 37.05 -20.86 -5.79
C GLU A 90 37.26 -19.42 -6.28
N ASP A 91 38.34 -19.22 -7.06
CA ASP A 91 38.76 -18.02 -7.81
C ASP A 91 39.79 -17.08 -7.13
N ASN A 92 41.04 -17.56 -7.05
CA ASN A 92 42.27 -16.86 -6.64
C ASN A 92 42.67 -15.64 -7.54
N SER A 93 41.73 -15.08 -8.33
CA SER A 93 41.98 -14.04 -9.34
C SER A 93 41.35 -12.67 -9.05
N THR A 94 40.52 -12.54 -8.02
CA THR A 94 39.88 -11.26 -7.63
C THR A 94 40.61 -10.55 -6.50
N VAL A 95 40.67 -9.22 -6.54
CA VAL A 95 41.15 -8.37 -5.43
C VAL A 95 40.13 -7.30 -5.05
N PRO A 96 40.06 -6.91 -3.76
CA PRO A 96 39.24 -5.78 -3.33
C PRO A 96 39.68 -4.47 -3.98
N ILE A 97 38.73 -3.56 -4.19
CA ILE A 97 39.00 -2.19 -4.64
C ILE A 97 39.69 -1.41 -3.52
N THR A 98 40.78 -0.69 -3.83
CA THR A 98 41.51 0.10 -2.83
C THR A 98 40.86 1.45 -2.54
N GLN A 99 41.25 2.08 -1.43
CA GLN A 99 40.80 3.44 -1.11
C GLN A 99 41.22 4.45 -2.21
N GLU A 100 42.39 4.28 -2.83
CA GLU A 100 42.83 5.13 -3.93
C GLU A 100 41.96 4.95 -5.19
N GLU A 101 41.54 3.72 -5.48
CA GLU A 101 40.63 3.41 -6.59
C GLU A 101 39.22 3.98 -6.31
N TYR A 102 38.71 3.86 -5.08
CA TYR A 102 37.47 4.52 -4.62
C TYR A 102 37.55 6.03 -4.83
N ASP A 103 38.63 6.64 -4.32
CA ASP A 103 38.88 8.07 -4.34
C ASP A 103 38.95 8.65 -5.76
N ALA A 104 39.33 7.84 -6.74
CA ALA A 104 39.47 8.23 -8.14
C ALA A 104 38.13 8.32 -8.89
N ILE A 105 37.09 7.60 -8.45
CA ILE A 105 35.83 7.51 -9.19
C ILE A 105 34.59 8.00 -8.45
N ILE A 106 34.61 8.07 -7.12
CA ILE A 106 33.42 8.42 -6.31
C ILE A 106 32.79 9.76 -6.74
N ASP A 107 33.61 10.75 -7.08
CA ASP A 107 33.17 12.05 -7.57
C ASP A 107 32.33 11.93 -8.87
N GLN A 108 32.79 11.10 -9.80
CA GLN A 108 32.13 10.87 -11.08
C GLN A 108 30.84 10.09 -10.91
N VAL A 109 30.80 9.15 -9.96
CA VAL A 109 29.61 8.36 -9.62
C VAL A 109 28.49 9.26 -9.12
N TYR A 110 28.74 10.14 -8.14
CA TYR A 110 27.72 11.08 -7.65
C TYR A 110 27.24 12.03 -8.74
N VAL A 111 28.16 12.61 -9.53
CA VAL A 111 27.80 13.54 -10.60
C VAL A 111 26.95 12.85 -11.69
N LEU A 112 27.25 11.60 -12.04
CA LEU A 112 26.47 10.85 -13.01
C LEU A 112 25.10 10.44 -12.45
N LEU A 113 25.03 9.94 -11.22
CA LEU A 113 23.79 9.52 -10.57
C LEU A 113 22.79 10.69 -10.48
N VAL A 114 23.20 11.80 -9.87
CA VAL A 114 22.33 12.96 -9.62
C VAL A 114 21.85 13.56 -10.94
N ARG A 115 22.76 13.76 -11.91
CA ARG A 115 22.41 14.29 -13.24
C ARG A 115 21.45 13.37 -13.99
N SER A 116 21.64 12.05 -13.89
CA SER A 116 20.74 11.09 -14.53
C SER A 116 19.36 11.09 -13.89
N LEU A 117 19.27 11.16 -12.55
CA LEU A 117 18.00 11.27 -11.83
C LEU A 117 17.25 12.57 -12.17
N VAL A 118 17.94 13.71 -12.25
CA VAL A 118 17.35 14.99 -12.70
C VAL A 118 16.79 14.86 -14.11
N ARG A 119 17.52 14.22 -15.03
CA ARG A 119 17.08 14.02 -16.43
C ARG A 119 15.90 13.06 -16.59
N CYS A 120 15.76 12.12 -15.65
CA CYS A 120 14.57 11.28 -15.57
C CYS A 120 13.40 12.02 -14.90
N GLY A 121 13.61 13.16 -14.24
CA GLY A 121 12.59 13.85 -13.45
C GLY A 121 12.36 13.28 -12.04
N CYS A 122 13.25 12.41 -11.55
CA CYS A 122 13.24 11.88 -10.18
C CYS A 122 13.91 12.87 -9.21
N TYR A 123 13.29 14.05 -9.04
CA TYR A 123 13.91 15.18 -8.34
C TYR A 123 14.09 14.95 -6.84
N ARG A 124 13.21 14.17 -6.19
CA ARG A 124 13.34 13.84 -4.77
C ARG A 124 14.63 13.04 -4.52
N ASP A 125 14.83 11.94 -5.23
CA ASP A 125 16.04 11.12 -5.10
C ASP A 125 17.29 11.90 -5.54
N ALA A 126 17.18 12.69 -6.61
CA ALA A 126 18.28 13.55 -7.05
C ALA A 126 18.72 14.54 -5.97
N PHE A 127 17.77 15.13 -5.23
CA PHE A 127 18.07 16.01 -4.11
C PHE A 127 18.79 15.27 -2.98
N GLU A 128 18.26 14.12 -2.55
CA GLU A 128 18.84 13.35 -1.45
C GLU A 128 20.28 12.90 -1.74
N PHE A 129 20.53 12.33 -2.93
CA PHE A 129 21.88 11.97 -3.35
C PHE A 129 22.76 13.19 -3.63
N GLY A 130 22.18 14.29 -4.10
CA GLY A 130 22.86 15.55 -4.35
C GLY A 130 23.44 16.17 -3.08
N VAL A 131 22.65 16.23 -2.00
CA VAL A 131 23.09 16.72 -0.69
C VAL A 131 24.19 15.84 -0.11
N ARG A 132 24.03 14.51 -0.16
CA ARG A 132 25.06 13.56 0.29
C ARG A 132 26.36 13.72 -0.50
N GLY A 133 26.25 13.82 -1.83
CA GLY A 133 27.38 14.02 -2.73
C GLY A 133 28.11 15.33 -2.45
N LEU A 134 27.40 16.46 -2.34
CA LEU A 134 28.01 17.76 -2.01
C LEU A 134 28.78 17.70 -0.68
N ALA A 135 28.18 17.14 0.36
CA ALA A 135 28.81 17.03 1.67
C ALA A 135 30.11 16.19 1.66
N LEU A 136 30.19 15.17 0.79
CA LEU A 136 31.41 14.37 0.61
C LEU A 136 32.45 15.10 -0.25
N LEU A 137 32.04 15.64 -1.39
CA LEU A 137 32.94 16.22 -2.40
C LEU A 137 33.56 17.55 -1.96
N GLU A 138 32.84 18.33 -1.15
CA GLU A 138 33.39 19.52 -0.51
C GLU A 138 34.52 19.18 0.46
N LYS A 139 34.36 18.14 1.28
CA LYS A 139 35.42 17.65 2.19
C LYS A 139 36.65 17.19 1.42
N ARG A 140 36.46 16.64 0.22
CA ARG A 140 37.52 16.17 -0.69
C ARG A 140 38.11 17.27 -1.57
N SER A 141 37.61 18.51 -1.49
CA SER A 141 38.04 19.64 -2.34
C SER A 141 37.90 19.39 -3.86
N ALA A 142 36.91 18.60 -4.28
CA ALA A 142 36.63 18.26 -5.67
C ALA A 142 35.85 19.37 -6.40
N THR A 143 36.49 20.53 -6.60
CA THR A 143 35.84 21.78 -7.05
C THR A 143 35.04 21.66 -8.35
N ALA A 144 35.54 20.93 -9.34
CA ALA A 144 34.84 20.73 -10.61
C ALA A 144 33.56 19.89 -10.45
N SER A 145 33.63 18.82 -9.64
CA SER A 145 32.50 17.92 -9.38
C SER A 145 31.44 18.59 -8.50
N VAL A 146 31.87 19.40 -7.51
CA VAL A 146 30.96 20.25 -6.71
C VAL A 146 30.24 21.26 -7.61
N ALA A 147 30.94 21.91 -8.55
CA ALA A 147 30.29 22.79 -9.52
C ALA A 147 29.27 22.05 -10.40
N ALA A 148 29.60 20.83 -10.86
CA ALA A 148 28.70 20.01 -11.65
C ALA A 148 27.43 19.60 -10.87
N LEU A 149 27.56 19.22 -9.59
CA LEU A 149 26.41 18.91 -8.72
C LEU A 149 25.55 20.15 -8.45
N ASN A 150 26.17 21.31 -8.21
CA ASN A 150 25.42 22.56 -7.98
C ASN A 150 24.55 22.94 -9.17
N VAL A 151 25.01 22.72 -10.41
CA VAL A 151 24.17 22.91 -11.62
C VAL A 151 22.90 22.05 -11.57
N GLN A 152 23.02 20.79 -11.11
CA GLN A 152 21.85 19.91 -10.97
C GLN A 152 20.96 20.35 -9.81
N MET A 153 21.54 20.79 -8.69
CA MET A 153 20.78 21.29 -7.53
C MET A 153 20.02 22.58 -7.84
N ASP A 154 20.56 23.44 -8.70
CA ASP A 154 19.85 24.63 -9.16
C ASP A 154 18.59 24.25 -9.96
N ARG A 155 18.67 23.20 -10.79
CA ARG A 155 17.49 22.64 -11.47
C ARG A 155 16.45 22.10 -10.49
N VAL A 156 16.87 21.40 -9.44
CA VAL A 156 15.97 20.92 -8.38
C VAL A 156 15.29 22.10 -7.67
N LYS A 157 16.03 23.18 -7.36
CA LYS A 157 15.47 24.41 -6.76
C LYS A 157 14.44 25.07 -7.67
N GLU A 158 14.65 25.11 -8.98
CA GLU A 158 13.67 25.64 -9.95
C GLU A 158 12.35 24.86 -9.91
N ILE A 159 12.42 23.52 -9.86
CA ILE A 159 11.22 22.66 -9.79
C ILE A 159 10.51 22.81 -8.43
N TYR A 160 11.26 22.94 -7.34
CA TYR A 160 10.67 23.22 -6.03
C TYR A 160 9.92 24.57 -6.02
N LYS A 161 10.54 25.63 -6.58
CA LYS A 161 9.92 26.97 -6.71
C LYS A 161 8.61 26.92 -7.49
N SER A 162 8.61 26.26 -8.65
CA SER A 162 7.43 26.20 -9.52
C SER A 162 6.24 25.50 -8.86
N ARG A 163 6.49 24.52 -7.99
CA ARG A 163 5.45 23.76 -7.27
C ARG A 163 4.92 24.47 -6.02
N ASN A 164 5.77 25.21 -5.31
CA ASN A 164 5.37 25.94 -4.10
C ASN A 164 4.84 27.36 -4.35
N GLY A 165 4.89 27.85 -5.59
CA GLY A 165 4.41 29.20 -5.93
C GLY A 165 5.19 30.32 -5.24
N SER A 166 6.41 30.05 -4.79
CA SER A 166 7.23 31.01 -4.04
C SER A 166 8.08 31.87 -4.99
N GLU A 167 7.97 33.19 -4.86
CA GLU A 167 8.76 34.17 -5.63
C GLU A 167 10.16 34.44 -5.03
N THR A 168 10.59 33.69 -4.00
CA THR A 168 11.91 33.93 -3.38
C THR A 168 13.04 33.56 -4.36
N GLU A 169 13.89 34.53 -4.69
CA GLU A 169 14.98 34.33 -5.67
C GLU A 169 16.04 33.32 -5.18
N ASN A 170 16.32 33.25 -3.89
CA ASN A 170 17.32 32.34 -3.30
C ASN A 170 16.67 31.40 -2.28
N ILE A 171 16.64 30.10 -2.61
CA ILE A 171 16.23 29.03 -1.71
C ILE A 171 17.49 28.31 -1.23
N ASP A 172 17.64 28.24 0.08
CA ASP A 172 18.71 27.47 0.72
C ASP A 172 18.41 25.97 0.63
N LEU A 173 19.43 25.14 0.40
CA LEU A 173 19.26 23.69 0.25
C LEU A 173 18.64 23.08 1.51
N ASP A 174 19.04 23.55 2.70
CA ASP A 174 18.55 23.08 4.00
C ASP A 174 17.07 23.44 4.26
N SER A 175 16.49 24.34 3.43
CA SER A 175 15.09 24.78 3.55
C SER A 175 14.12 24.04 2.62
N ILE A 176 14.62 23.15 1.78
CA ILE A 176 13.81 22.38 0.84
C ILE A 176 13.16 21.20 1.58
N ASP A 177 11.84 21.11 1.52
CA ASP A 177 11.10 19.91 1.91
C ASP A 177 11.09 18.90 0.73
N PRO A 178 11.78 17.74 0.84
CA PRO A 178 11.86 16.76 -0.25
C PRO A 178 10.50 16.14 -0.61
N SER A 179 9.51 16.19 0.28
CA SER A 179 8.18 15.60 0.03
C SER A 179 7.44 16.32 -1.09
N VAL A 180 7.72 17.60 -1.32
CA VAL A 180 7.14 18.43 -2.40
C VAL A 180 7.69 18.07 -3.78
N LEU A 181 8.94 17.58 -3.83
CA LEU A 181 9.61 17.22 -5.06
C LEU A 181 9.00 15.93 -5.66
N PRO A 182 8.86 15.85 -7.00
CA PRO A 182 8.45 14.61 -7.66
C PRO A 182 9.44 13.47 -7.38
N ALA A 183 8.91 12.34 -6.87
CA ALA A 183 9.66 11.09 -6.71
C ALA A 183 9.62 10.22 -7.98
N GLN A 184 8.59 10.42 -8.81
CA GLN A 184 8.42 9.72 -10.08
C GLN A 184 8.63 10.70 -11.23
N GLY A 185 9.39 10.25 -12.22
CA GLY A 185 9.53 10.86 -13.52
C GLY A 185 9.35 9.83 -14.63
N PHE A 186 10.20 9.84 -15.64
CA PHE A 186 9.99 9.15 -16.91
C PHE A 186 11.26 8.50 -17.46
N ALA A 187 11.08 7.32 -18.04
CA ALA A 187 12.01 6.64 -18.92
C ALA A 187 11.43 6.58 -20.35
N ARG A 188 12.27 6.25 -21.33
CA ARG A 188 11.82 6.07 -22.72
C ARG A 188 11.05 4.74 -22.86
N ARG A 189 9.88 4.76 -23.51
CA ARG A 189 9.14 3.55 -23.84
C ARG A 189 9.53 3.05 -25.24
N VAL A 190 10.70 2.43 -25.34
CA VAL A 190 11.32 2.07 -26.63
C VAL A 190 11.78 0.62 -26.65
N LEU A 191 11.91 0.06 -27.84
CA LEU A 191 12.61 -1.20 -28.02
C LEU A 191 14.13 -0.92 -28.01
N TYR A 192 14.80 -1.28 -26.92
CA TYR A 192 16.25 -1.05 -26.80
C TYR A 192 17.01 -1.75 -27.95
N PRO A 193 17.97 -1.08 -28.61
CA PRO A 193 18.65 -1.64 -29.81
C PRO A 193 19.38 -2.96 -29.58
N TRP A 194 19.77 -3.25 -28.33
CA TRP A 194 20.44 -4.48 -27.92
C TRP A 194 19.47 -5.53 -27.36
N ASN A 195 18.16 -5.30 -27.36
CA ASN A 195 17.18 -6.28 -26.93
C ASN A 195 17.02 -7.37 -28.01
N GLY A 196 17.65 -8.52 -27.78
CA GLY A 196 17.55 -9.70 -28.65
C GLY A 196 16.37 -10.64 -28.35
N HIS A 197 15.54 -10.34 -27.36
CA HIS A 197 14.49 -11.26 -26.89
C HIS A 197 13.10 -10.98 -27.52
N GLU A 198 12.87 -9.76 -28.01
CA GLU A 198 11.59 -9.37 -28.58
C GLU A 198 11.34 -10.11 -29.90
N PRO A 199 10.25 -10.90 -30.04
CA PRO A 199 9.99 -11.66 -31.25
C PRO A 199 9.37 -10.79 -32.34
N ASP A 200 9.53 -11.19 -33.61
CA ASP A 200 8.63 -10.73 -34.67
C ASP A 200 7.26 -11.41 -34.48
N ARG A 201 6.36 -10.70 -33.80
CA ARG A 201 4.98 -11.14 -33.50
C ARG A 201 4.17 -11.46 -34.76
N ARG A 202 4.59 -10.95 -35.92
CA ARG A 202 3.89 -11.09 -37.20
C ARG A 202 4.42 -12.24 -38.06
N SER A 203 5.53 -12.87 -37.65
CA SER A 203 6.10 -13.98 -38.40
C SER A 203 5.13 -15.17 -38.45
N PRO A 204 5.06 -15.92 -39.58
CA PRO A 204 4.22 -17.11 -39.69
C PRO A 204 4.48 -18.13 -38.58
N GLU A 205 5.73 -18.25 -38.13
CA GLU A 205 6.15 -19.14 -37.05
C GLU A 205 5.53 -18.72 -35.71
N THR A 206 5.58 -17.42 -35.36
CA THR A 206 4.95 -16.90 -34.14
C THR A 206 3.43 -17.06 -34.18
N LEU A 207 2.79 -16.73 -35.31
CA LEU A 207 1.35 -16.92 -35.48
C LEU A 207 0.93 -18.38 -35.31
N LYS A 208 1.73 -19.32 -35.83
CA LYS A 208 1.49 -20.75 -35.63
C LYS A 208 1.55 -21.15 -34.16
N ILE A 209 2.59 -20.71 -33.44
CA ILE A 209 2.75 -20.99 -32.00
C ILE A 209 1.58 -20.43 -31.19
N LEU A 210 1.18 -19.19 -31.47
CA LEU A 210 0.05 -18.55 -30.77
C LEU A 210 -1.26 -19.27 -31.05
N ASN A 211 -1.51 -19.68 -32.30
CA ASN A 211 -2.71 -20.43 -32.66
C ASN A 211 -2.74 -21.84 -32.05
N GLU A 212 -1.60 -22.52 -31.95
CA GLU A 212 -1.50 -23.82 -31.27
C GLU A 212 -1.84 -23.71 -29.78
N ARG A 213 -1.36 -22.66 -29.11
CA ARG A 213 -1.72 -22.39 -27.69
C ARG A 213 -3.17 -21.98 -27.53
N LEU A 214 -3.65 -21.07 -28.38
CA LEU A 214 -5.02 -20.58 -28.37
C LEU A 214 -6.04 -21.71 -28.58
N ALA A 215 -5.72 -22.72 -29.41
CA ALA A 215 -6.62 -23.84 -29.68
C ALA A 215 -7.00 -24.65 -28.42
N VAL A 216 -6.19 -24.62 -27.36
CA VAL A 216 -6.47 -25.30 -26.09
C VAL A 216 -7.58 -24.59 -25.31
N ILE A 217 -7.59 -23.26 -25.34
CA ILE A 217 -8.48 -22.43 -24.48
C ILE A 217 -9.62 -21.74 -25.24
N ALA A 218 -9.49 -21.59 -26.55
CA ALA A 218 -10.43 -20.91 -27.44
C ALA A 218 -10.49 -21.59 -28.81
N PRO A 219 -11.00 -22.83 -28.89
CA PRO A 219 -10.93 -23.66 -30.10
C PRO A 219 -11.73 -23.11 -31.28
N LYS A 220 -12.64 -22.15 -31.07
CA LYS A 220 -13.40 -21.46 -32.13
C LYS A 220 -12.73 -20.19 -32.64
N CYS A 221 -11.60 -19.80 -32.06
CA CYS A 221 -10.88 -18.60 -32.42
C CYS A 221 -9.54 -18.91 -33.10
N GLU A 222 -9.00 -17.91 -33.79
CA GLU A 222 -7.63 -17.90 -34.29
C GLU A 222 -7.02 -16.50 -34.26
N VAL A 223 -5.70 -16.43 -34.15
CA VAL A 223 -4.92 -15.19 -34.18
C VAL A 223 -4.55 -14.88 -35.63
N ARG A 224 -4.83 -13.66 -36.07
CA ARG A 224 -4.45 -13.13 -37.39
C ARG A 224 -3.77 -11.76 -37.26
N ALA A 225 -3.02 -11.36 -38.26
CA ALA A 225 -2.53 -9.99 -38.36
C ALA A 225 -3.64 -9.05 -38.86
N VAL A 226 -3.75 -7.87 -38.26
CA VAL A 226 -4.79 -6.86 -38.52
C VAL A 226 -4.15 -5.50 -38.76
N ALA A 227 -4.62 -4.81 -39.78
CA ALA A 227 -4.28 -3.43 -40.07
C ALA A 227 -5.15 -2.49 -39.22
N LEU A 228 -4.54 -1.82 -38.23
CA LEU A 228 -5.18 -0.83 -37.37
C LEU A 228 -4.64 0.57 -37.69
N PRO A 229 -5.42 1.64 -37.43
CA PRO A 229 -4.90 3.01 -37.53
C PRO A 229 -3.72 3.23 -36.57
N VAL A 230 -2.71 3.99 -36.99
CA VAL A 230 -1.71 4.53 -36.06
C VAL A 230 -2.37 5.53 -35.12
N LEU A 231 -2.17 5.36 -33.81
CA LEU A 231 -2.77 6.21 -32.77
C LEU A 231 -1.81 7.29 -32.24
N HIS A 232 -0.52 7.18 -32.59
CA HIS A 232 0.56 8.11 -32.23
C HIS A 232 0.58 9.32 -33.17
N ALA A 233 0.82 10.51 -32.63
CA ALA A 233 1.08 11.70 -33.45
C ALA A 233 2.58 11.76 -33.76
N SER A 234 2.99 11.37 -34.97
CA SER A 234 4.38 11.59 -35.39
C SER A 234 4.62 13.08 -35.66
N ALA A 235 5.76 13.60 -35.18
CA ALA A 235 6.12 15.01 -35.27
C ALA A 235 6.36 15.53 -36.70
N ASP A 236 6.31 14.65 -37.71
CA ASP A 236 6.66 14.96 -39.11
C ASP A 236 5.53 14.79 -40.12
N ASP A 237 4.27 14.56 -39.71
CA ASP A 237 3.23 14.18 -40.67
C ASP A 237 2.30 15.34 -41.10
N ASP A 238 2.86 16.18 -41.98
CA ASP A 238 2.10 17.04 -42.90
C ASP A 238 1.65 16.23 -44.15
N SER A 239 1.73 14.89 -44.12
CA SER A 239 1.35 14.01 -45.23
C SER A 239 -0.03 13.38 -45.00
N SER A 240 -0.90 13.57 -45.98
CA SER A 240 -2.32 13.22 -45.94
C SER A 240 -2.61 11.72 -46.15
N GLY A 241 -1.88 10.83 -45.47
CA GLY A 241 -2.10 9.38 -45.46
C GLY A 241 -2.42 8.88 -44.05
N MET A 242 -3.46 8.05 -43.88
CA MET A 242 -3.67 7.33 -42.63
C MET A 242 -2.61 6.22 -42.57
N ASP A 243 -1.53 6.43 -41.83
CA ASP A 243 -0.58 5.35 -41.58
C ASP A 243 -1.26 4.20 -40.82
N VAL A 244 -0.92 2.97 -41.21
CA VAL A 244 -1.52 1.72 -40.72
C VAL A 244 -0.50 0.97 -39.88
N SER A 245 -0.83 0.70 -38.63
CA SER A 245 -0.10 -0.19 -37.72
C SER A 245 -0.61 -1.62 -37.86
N VAL A 246 0.26 -2.57 -38.22
CA VAL A 246 -0.11 -3.99 -38.29
C VAL A 246 0.06 -4.63 -36.91
N GLN A 247 -1.04 -5.00 -36.29
CA GLN A 247 -1.13 -5.64 -34.97
C GLN A 247 -1.67 -7.08 -35.07
N LEU A 248 -1.76 -7.78 -33.95
CA LEU A 248 -2.46 -9.06 -33.86
C LEU A 248 -3.92 -8.82 -33.46
N GLY A 249 -4.81 -9.69 -33.92
CA GLY A 249 -6.23 -9.70 -33.57
C GLY A 249 -6.75 -11.12 -33.48
N LEU A 250 -7.83 -11.30 -32.72
CA LEU A 250 -8.51 -12.58 -32.52
C LEU A 250 -9.71 -12.67 -33.47
N PHE A 251 -9.90 -13.78 -34.19
CA PHE A 251 -10.96 -13.96 -35.19
C PHE A 251 -11.76 -15.23 -34.96
N ALA A 252 -13.05 -15.18 -35.27
CA ALA A 252 -13.91 -16.36 -35.24
C ALA A 252 -13.65 -17.27 -36.46
N LYS A 253 -13.44 -18.57 -36.23
CA LYS A 253 -13.28 -19.58 -37.31
C LYS A 253 -14.62 -20.08 -37.86
N GLU A 254 -15.69 -19.88 -37.12
CA GLU A 254 -17.05 -20.29 -37.42
C GLU A 254 -18.05 -19.30 -36.80
N ASP A 255 -19.33 -19.43 -37.15
CA ASP A 255 -20.38 -18.63 -36.53
C ASP A 255 -20.55 -19.02 -35.05
N ILE A 256 -20.64 -18.02 -34.19
CA ILE A 256 -20.74 -18.18 -32.74
C ILE A 256 -22.04 -17.57 -32.24
N ALA A 257 -22.78 -18.34 -31.44
CA ALA A 257 -24.06 -17.92 -30.92
C ALA A 257 -23.92 -16.85 -29.83
N PRO A 258 -24.94 -15.99 -29.63
CA PRO A 258 -25.02 -15.14 -28.44
C PRO A 258 -24.92 -15.95 -27.14
N ASP A 259 -24.32 -15.35 -26.11
CA ASP A 259 -24.13 -15.93 -24.76
C ASP A 259 -23.15 -17.11 -24.66
N GLU A 260 -22.51 -17.50 -25.78
CA GLU A 260 -21.50 -18.56 -25.78
C GLU A 260 -20.17 -18.07 -25.17
N ILE A 261 -19.54 -18.88 -24.32
CA ILE A 261 -18.17 -18.62 -23.80
C ILE A 261 -17.16 -19.21 -24.78
N ILE A 262 -16.29 -18.36 -25.33
CA ILE A 262 -15.38 -18.70 -26.43
C ILE A 262 -13.90 -18.76 -26.04
N LEU A 263 -13.55 -18.21 -24.88
CA LEU A 263 -12.19 -18.20 -24.34
C LEU A 263 -12.26 -18.36 -22.82
N ARG A 264 -11.38 -19.18 -22.25
CA ARG A 264 -11.14 -19.31 -20.80
C ARG A 264 -9.65 -19.42 -20.54
N GLU A 265 -9.04 -18.40 -19.97
CA GLU A 265 -7.61 -18.36 -19.69
C GLU A 265 -7.34 -18.14 -18.20
N SER A 266 -6.50 -19.00 -17.62
CA SER A 266 -5.95 -18.84 -16.28
C SER A 266 -4.53 -18.27 -16.35
N SER A 267 -4.12 -17.48 -15.37
CA SER A 267 -2.75 -16.98 -15.26
C SER A 267 -2.13 -17.33 -13.91
N LEU A 268 -0.82 -17.62 -13.93
CA LEU A 268 0.04 -17.72 -12.75
C LEU A 268 0.87 -16.46 -12.53
N LEU A 269 0.95 -15.60 -13.54
CA LEU A 269 1.61 -14.31 -13.44
C LEU A 269 0.59 -13.29 -12.93
N THR A 270 0.38 -13.35 -11.63
CA THR A 270 -0.62 -12.59 -10.90
C THR A 270 0.01 -11.84 -9.74
N ALA A 271 -0.58 -10.70 -9.37
CA ALA A 271 -0.21 -9.93 -8.20
C ALA A 271 -1.46 -9.33 -7.53
N THR A 272 -1.44 -9.31 -6.20
CA THR A 272 -2.48 -8.74 -5.35
C THR A 272 -1.84 -7.82 -4.32
N ASN A 273 -2.45 -6.66 -4.08
CA ASN A 273 -2.00 -5.73 -3.05
C ASN A 273 -2.72 -5.93 -1.70
N ARG A 274 -3.63 -6.91 -1.61
CA ARG A 274 -4.32 -7.23 -0.36
C ARG A 274 -3.58 -8.30 0.41
N LEU A 275 -3.19 -7.95 1.63
CA LEU A 275 -2.85 -8.90 2.65
C LEU A 275 -4.13 -9.59 3.15
N HIS A 276 -4.14 -10.93 3.15
CA HIS A 276 -5.11 -11.79 3.83
C HIS A 276 -6.50 -12.00 3.19
N ASP A 277 -6.65 -11.89 1.87
CA ASP A 277 -7.85 -12.48 1.23
C ASP A 277 -7.68 -14.01 1.13
N ASP A 278 -8.80 -14.74 1.23
CA ASP A 278 -8.85 -16.20 1.03
C ASP A 278 -8.68 -16.53 -0.48
N LEU A 279 -7.56 -16.14 -1.08
CA LEU A 279 -7.24 -16.38 -2.49
C LEU A 279 -6.10 -17.40 -2.62
N CYS A 280 -6.18 -18.21 -3.68
CA CYS A 280 -5.11 -19.08 -4.12
C CYS A 280 -3.89 -18.25 -4.52
N ASP A 281 -2.71 -18.54 -3.96
CA ASP A 281 -1.48 -17.83 -4.32
C ASP A 281 -1.15 -17.99 -5.82
N ALA A 282 -1.47 -19.13 -6.42
CA ALA A 282 -1.19 -19.38 -7.83
C ALA A 282 -2.12 -18.61 -8.78
N CYS A 283 -3.43 -18.86 -8.70
CA CYS A 283 -4.40 -18.37 -9.68
C CYS A 283 -5.27 -17.21 -9.18
N ASN A 284 -5.12 -16.78 -7.93
CA ASN A 284 -5.96 -15.77 -7.27
C ASN A 284 -7.47 -16.06 -7.29
N ALA A 285 -7.86 -17.32 -7.47
CA ALA A 285 -9.23 -17.77 -7.25
C ALA A 285 -9.54 -17.85 -5.75
N PRO A 286 -10.80 -17.62 -5.32
CA PRO A 286 -11.21 -17.89 -3.94
C PRO A 286 -10.86 -19.32 -3.52
N LEU A 287 -10.31 -19.46 -2.32
CA LEU A 287 -9.98 -20.75 -1.74
C LEU A 287 -11.27 -21.51 -1.40
N PRO A 288 -11.32 -22.84 -1.68
CA PRO A 288 -12.44 -23.67 -1.26
C PRO A 288 -12.54 -23.75 0.27
N GLU A 289 -13.75 -24.01 0.79
CA GLU A 289 -13.94 -24.28 2.21
C GLU A 289 -13.11 -25.50 2.67
N LEU A 290 -12.62 -25.48 3.92
CA LEU A 290 -11.88 -26.61 4.50
C LEU A 290 -12.70 -27.92 4.57
N SER A 291 -14.03 -27.82 4.49
CA SER A 291 -14.99 -28.92 4.46
C SER A 291 -15.19 -29.52 3.06
N ALA A 292 -14.66 -28.87 2.02
CA ALA A 292 -14.82 -29.30 0.64
C ALA A 292 -14.17 -30.66 0.40
N ALA A 293 -14.66 -31.39 -0.61
CA ALA A 293 -14.11 -32.68 -1.01
C ALA A 293 -12.61 -32.59 -1.38
N GLU A 294 -12.22 -31.45 -1.94
CA GLU A 294 -10.84 -31.07 -2.24
C GLU A 294 -10.52 -29.79 -1.44
N PRO A 295 -9.93 -29.91 -0.25
CA PRO A 295 -9.59 -28.75 0.57
C PRO A 295 -8.38 -28.00 -0.01
N PRO A 296 -8.18 -26.72 0.40
CA PRO A 296 -6.97 -25.98 0.07
C PRO A 296 -5.69 -26.71 0.47
N VAL A 297 -4.67 -26.58 -0.38
CA VAL A 297 -3.35 -27.22 -0.21
C VAL A 297 -2.35 -26.17 0.26
N ALA A 298 -1.74 -26.39 1.42
CA ALA A 298 -0.66 -25.54 1.94
C ALA A 298 0.69 -25.96 1.35
N CYS A 299 1.64 -25.03 1.27
CA CYS A 299 3.01 -25.35 0.88
C CYS A 299 3.71 -26.24 1.93
N GLU A 300 4.36 -27.31 1.47
CA GLU A 300 5.12 -28.23 2.35
C GLU A 300 6.49 -27.69 2.77
N GLY A 301 7.03 -26.69 2.06
CA GLY A 301 8.36 -26.13 2.29
C GLY A 301 8.48 -25.19 3.51
N GLY A 302 7.42 -25.09 4.33
CA GLY A 302 7.40 -24.25 5.52
C GLY A 302 6.96 -22.81 5.29
N CYS A 303 6.45 -22.48 4.09
CA CYS A 303 5.96 -21.14 3.79
C CYS A 303 4.73 -20.80 4.63
N VAL A 304 4.81 -19.76 5.45
CA VAL A 304 3.67 -19.26 6.21
C VAL A 304 2.73 -18.51 5.24
N ASP A 305 1.42 -18.80 5.30
CA ASP A 305 0.35 -18.13 4.54
C ASP A 305 0.31 -18.34 3.00
N ILE A 306 1.13 -19.22 2.42
CA ILE A 306 1.00 -19.62 1.01
C ILE A 306 0.08 -20.84 0.86
N ILE A 307 -1.13 -20.59 0.34
CA ILE A 307 -2.19 -21.59 0.18
C ILE A 307 -2.67 -21.64 -1.27
N PHE A 308 -2.88 -22.85 -1.78
CA PHE A 308 -3.35 -23.13 -3.12
C PHE A 308 -4.77 -23.70 -3.08
N CYS A 309 -5.61 -23.37 -4.05
CA CYS A 309 -6.99 -23.88 -4.10
C CYS A 309 -7.08 -25.37 -4.45
N SER A 310 -6.03 -25.97 -5.01
CA SER A 310 -6.00 -27.37 -5.43
C SER A 310 -4.56 -27.89 -5.52
N GLN A 311 -4.40 -29.22 -5.52
CA GLN A 311 -3.10 -29.87 -5.75
C GLN A 311 -2.49 -29.46 -7.10
N ALA A 312 -3.33 -29.31 -8.14
CA ALA A 312 -2.86 -28.86 -9.46
C ALA A 312 -2.26 -27.45 -9.41
N CYS A 313 -2.89 -26.52 -8.68
CA CYS A 313 -2.34 -25.17 -8.49
C CYS A 313 -1.04 -25.20 -7.68
N HIS A 314 -0.97 -26.02 -6.63
CA HIS A 314 0.26 -26.22 -5.87
C HIS A 314 1.39 -26.72 -6.77
N ASP A 315 1.20 -27.86 -7.45
CA ASP A 315 2.25 -28.51 -8.23
C ASP A 315 2.73 -27.61 -9.38
N THR A 316 1.78 -26.96 -10.06
CA THR A 316 2.13 -26.01 -11.14
C THR A 316 2.88 -24.80 -10.59
N ALA A 317 2.50 -24.27 -9.43
CA ALA A 317 3.21 -23.16 -8.81
C ALA A 317 4.67 -23.54 -8.47
N GLN A 318 4.90 -24.74 -7.93
CA GLN A 318 6.26 -25.23 -7.63
C GLN A 318 7.16 -25.25 -8.87
N GLU A 319 6.62 -25.69 -10.01
CA GLU A 319 7.37 -25.75 -11.27
C GLU A 319 7.53 -24.38 -11.95
N VAL A 320 6.62 -23.44 -11.68
CA VAL A 320 6.51 -22.19 -12.45
C VAL A 320 7.15 -20.99 -11.76
N TYR A 321 6.97 -20.79 -10.45
CA TYR A 321 7.51 -19.62 -9.73
C TYR A 321 7.86 -19.87 -8.26
N HIS A 322 7.13 -20.75 -7.59
CA HIS A 322 7.21 -20.91 -6.15
C HIS A 322 8.52 -21.59 -5.74
N GLY A 323 9.10 -22.45 -6.59
CA GLY A 323 10.34 -23.14 -6.32
C GLY A 323 11.53 -22.22 -5.98
N ALA A 324 11.59 -21.01 -6.56
CA ALA A 324 12.64 -20.03 -6.27
C ALA A 324 12.39 -19.16 -5.03
N ILE A 325 11.18 -19.17 -4.47
CA ILE A 325 10.79 -18.30 -3.33
C ILE A 325 10.31 -19.09 -2.12
N CYS A 326 10.26 -20.42 -2.23
CA CYS A 326 9.77 -21.31 -1.18
C CYS A 326 10.64 -21.18 0.08
N GLY A 327 10.03 -20.73 1.19
CA GLY A 327 10.69 -20.54 2.48
C GLY A 327 11.42 -19.19 2.63
N LEU A 328 11.26 -18.28 1.67
CA LEU A 328 11.85 -16.95 1.65
C LEU A 328 10.79 -15.84 1.81
N GLU A 329 9.56 -16.20 2.19
CA GLU A 329 8.42 -15.28 2.23
C GLU A 329 8.59 -14.15 3.25
N ASP A 330 9.29 -14.38 4.36
CA ASP A 330 9.48 -13.38 5.42
C ASP A 330 10.15 -12.09 4.88
N GLY A 331 11.10 -12.24 3.95
CA GLY A 331 11.78 -11.14 3.27
C GLY A 331 10.93 -10.54 2.15
N LEU A 332 10.41 -11.39 1.27
CA LEU A 332 9.67 -10.99 0.07
C LEU A 332 8.34 -10.30 0.39
N ASP A 333 7.66 -10.68 1.47
CA ASP A 333 6.38 -10.11 1.87
C ASP A 333 6.47 -8.65 2.31
N SER A 334 7.68 -8.19 2.67
CA SER A 334 7.93 -6.79 3.02
C SER A 334 8.08 -5.88 1.79
N ILE A 335 8.12 -6.44 0.58
CA ILE A 335 8.30 -5.69 -0.66
C ILE A 335 6.95 -5.40 -1.29
N GLY A 336 6.66 -4.11 -1.50
CA GLY A 336 5.58 -3.67 -2.38
C GLY A 336 4.14 -3.88 -1.89
N LYS A 337 3.94 -4.45 -0.69
CA LYS A 337 2.60 -4.63 -0.08
C LYS A 337 2.10 -3.39 0.68
N ASP A 338 3.01 -2.60 1.26
CA ASP A 338 2.66 -1.33 1.92
C ASP A 338 2.86 -0.14 0.95
N VAL A 339 1.76 0.32 0.35
CA VAL A 339 1.78 1.44 -0.62
C VAL A 339 1.70 2.78 0.12
N PRO A 340 2.73 3.67 0.05
CA PRO A 340 2.76 4.91 0.81
C PRO A 340 1.71 5.95 0.40
N ASP A 341 1.43 6.08 -0.91
CA ASP A 341 0.40 6.97 -1.45
C ASP A 341 -0.63 6.14 -2.25
N PRO A 342 -1.94 6.25 -1.96
CA PRO A 342 -2.98 5.56 -2.74
C PRO A 342 -2.92 5.75 -4.26
N LYS A 343 -2.33 6.87 -4.74
CA LYS A 343 -2.14 7.13 -6.17
C LYS A 343 -1.17 6.15 -6.84
N ASP A 344 -0.23 5.61 -6.07
CA ASP A 344 0.83 4.73 -6.58
C ASP A 344 0.41 3.24 -6.55
N LYS A 345 -0.81 2.92 -6.11
CA LYS A 345 -1.32 1.54 -6.01
C LYS A 345 -1.17 0.75 -7.30
N ALA A 346 -1.39 1.38 -8.45
CA ALA A 346 -1.21 0.74 -9.76
C ALA A 346 0.27 0.41 -10.04
N ASP A 347 1.17 1.35 -9.73
CA ASP A 347 2.60 1.19 -9.96
C ASP A 347 3.22 0.11 -9.05
N TYR A 348 2.76 0.02 -7.81
CA TYR A 348 3.13 -1.06 -6.89
C TYR A 348 2.60 -2.43 -7.31
N LEU A 349 1.40 -2.50 -7.88
CA LEU A 349 0.90 -3.74 -8.47
C LEU A 349 1.76 -4.21 -9.65
N TYR A 350 2.25 -3.30 -10.49
CA TYR A 350 3.22 -3.66 -11.53
C TYR A 350 4.57 -4.11 -10.96
N LEU A 351 5.01 -3.52 -9.85
CA LEU A 351 6.21 -3.99 -9.13
C LEU A 351 6.03 -5.42 -8.59
N LEU A 352 4.86 -5.75 -8.03
CA LEU A 352 4.57 -7.11 -7.56
C LEU A 352 4.48 -8.11 -8.73
N LEU A 353 3.91 -7.72 -9.88
CA LEU A 353 3.98 -8.53 -11.10
C LEU A 353 5.41 -8.75 -11.57
N LEU A 354 6.26 -7.72 -11.47
CA LEU A 354 7.68 -7.86 -11.76
C LEU A 354 8.31 -8.90 -10.82
N GLY A 355 8.09 -8.81 -9.51
CA GLY A 355 8.57 -9.79 -8.54
C GLY A 355 8.15 -11.22 -8.88
N ARG A 356 6.87 -11.44 -9.24
CA ARG A 356 6.38 -12.75 -9.71
C ARG A 356 7.09 -13.21 -10.99
N ALA A 357 7.32 -12.32 -11.96
CA ALA A 357 8.05 -12.66 -13.19
C ALA A 357 9.53 -13.01 -12.93
N LEU A 358 10.18 -12.35 -11.97
CA LEU A 358 11.54 -12.68 -11.53
C LEU A 358 11.58 -14.08 -10.88
N ALA A 359 10.62 -14.38 -9.99
CA ALA A 359 10.46 -15.71 -9.39
C ALA A 359 10.23 -16.79 -10.46
N MET A 360 9.42 -16.48 -11.49
CA MET A 360 9.20 -17.39 -12.62
C MET A 360 10.46 -17.66 -13.42
N SER A 361 11.21 -16.59 -13.75
CA SER A 361 12.50 -16.66 -14.44
C SER A 361 13.52 -17.50 -13.67
N ALA A 362 13.60 -17.32 -12.35
CA ALA A 362 14.52 -18.06 -11.49
C ALA A 362 14.13 -19.54 -11.40
N THR A 363 12.84 -19.85 -11.17
CA THR A 363 12.34 -21.23 -11.03
C THR A 363 12.52 -22.03 -12.33
N GLN A 364 12.20 -21.41 -13.47
CA GLN A 364 12.27 -22.07 -14.78
C GLN A 364 13.65 -21.98 -15.45
N ASP A 365 14.63 -21.36 -14.79
CA ASP A 365 15.95 -21.02 -15.34
C ASP A 365 15.89 -20.43 -16.75
N LYS A 366 15.06 -19.40 -16.92
CA LYS A 366 14.79 -18.78 -18.23
C LYS A 366 14.92 -17.27 -18.15
N HIS A 367 15.37 -16.62 -19.22
CA HIS A 367 15.36 -15.16 -19.27
C HIS A 367 13.91 -14.62 -19.12
N PRO A 368 13.65 -13.56 -18.32
CA PRO A 368 12.30 -13.05 -18.05
C PRO A 368 11.51 -12.70 -19.32
N LEU A 369 12.15 -12.09 -20.31
CA LEU A 369 11.52 -11.73 -21.59
C LEU A 369 11.23 -12.95 -22.50
N ASP A 370 11.79 -14.11 -22.20
CA ASP A 370 11.52 -15.35 -22.93
C ASP A 370 10.45 -16.21 -22.26
N LEU A 371 9.94 -15.83 -21.09
CA LEU A 371 8.83 -16.51 -20.42
C LEU A 371 7.62 -16.60 -21.35
N PRO A 372 6.92 -17.75 -21.43
CA PRO A 372 5.71 -17.93 -22.24
C PRO A 372 4.66 -16.82 -22.06
N GLU A 373 4.57 -16.29 -20.84
CA GLU A 373 3.65 -15.25 -20.41
C GLU A 373 4.04 -13.86 -20.92
N MET A 374 5.34 -13.62 -21.15
CA MET A 374 5.92 -12.32 -21.49
C MET A 374 6.29 -12.16 -22.96
N LYS A 375 6.74 -13.24 -23.59
CA LYS A 375 7.44 -13.16 -24.88
C LYS A 375 6.59 -12.51 -25.98
N TYR A 376 5.28 -12.78 -26.01
CA TYR A 376 4.41 -12.42 -27.12
C TYR A 376 3.41 -11.30 -26.83
N ILE A 377 3.41 -10.76 -25.61
CA ILE A 377 2.53 -9.64 -25.23
C ILE A 377 3.09 -8.30 -25.75
N TRP A 378 2.18 -7.37 -26.02
CA TRP A 378 2.51 -6.06 -26.58
C TRP A 378 3.20 -5.14 -25.57
N GLY A 379 4.27 -4.47 -25.97
CA GLY A 379 5.00 -3.49 -25.14
C GLY A 379 4.70 -2.02 -25.47
N ASP A 380 4.01 -1.77 -26.61
CA ASP A 380 3.75 -0.43 -27.15
C ASP A 380 5.02 0.43 -27.23
N PHE A 381 6.03 -0.13 -27.89
CA PHE A 381 7.32 0.52 -28.05
C PHE A 381 7.27 1.57 -29.16
N HIS A 382 7.86 2.73 -28.89
CA HIS A 382 8.02 3.80 -29.87
C HIS A 382 9.36 3.69 -30.60
N ASP A 383 9.36 4.10 -31.86
CA ASP A 383 10.58 4.15 -32.67
C ASP A 383 11.56 5.19 -32.09
N LEU A 384 12.83 4.80 -31.97
CA LEU A 384 13.90 5.67 -31.51
C LEU A 384 14.96 5.81 -32.61
N ASP A 385 15.04 6.99 -33.21
CA ASP A 385 16.20 7.35 -34.04
C ASP A 385 17.37 7.75 -33.13
N ILE A 386 18.22 6.78 -32.83
CA ILE A 386 19.35 6.96 -31.90
C ILE A 386 20.39 7.99 -32.38
N GLU A 387 20.44 8.29 -33.69
CA GLU A 387 21.34 9.32 -34.23
C GLU A 387 20.82 10.74 -33.95
N SER A 388 19.51 10.88 -33.72
CA SER A 388 18.85 12.16 -33.39
C SER A 388 18.86 12.48 -31.88
N VAL A 389 19.17 11.50 -31.03
CA VAL A 389 19.11 11.65 -29.57
C VAL A 389 20.41 12.27 -29.05
N SER A 390 20.30 13.44 -28.41
CA SER A 390 21.44 14.08 -27.77
C SER A 390 21.56 13.66 -26.29
N ALA A 391 22.79 13.59 -25.80
CA ALA A 391 23.07 13.35 -24.37
C ALA A 391 22.56 14.49 -23.47
N GLU A 392 22.06 15.61 -24.00
CA GLU A 392 21.51 16.75 -23.24
C GLU A 392 19.98 16.77 -23.21
N THR A 393 19.30 15.90 -23.96
CA THR A 393 17.85 15.88 -24.06
C THR A 393 17.22 15.35 -22.76
N GLU A 394 16.51 16.21 -22.02
CA GLU A 394 15.67 15.79 -20.88
C GLU A 394 14.57 14.82 -21.36
N ILE A 395 14.25 13.79 -20.57
CA ILE A 395 13.07 12.96 -20.81
C ILE A 395 11.89 13.66 -20.14
N THR A 396 11.19 14.47 -20.91
CA THR A 396 9.92 15.07 -20.49
C THR A 396 8.77 14.43 -21.25
N PRO A 397 7.56 14.37 -20.66
CA PRO A 397 6.37 14.19 -21.45
C PRO A 397 6.31 15.35 -22.45
N THR A 398 6.61 15.07 -23.71
CA THR A 398 6.36 16.02 -24.80
C THR A 398 4.85 16.02 -25.06
N THR A 399 4.38 16.61 -26.16
CA THR A 399 2.95 16.57 -26.53
C THR A 399 2.36 15.15 -26.66
N ASP A 400 3.19 14.09 -26.63
CA ASP A 400 2.79 12.69 -26.63
C ASP A 400 3.23 11.96 -25.35
N ASP A 401 2.36 11.95 -24.34
CA ASP A 401 2.57 11.26 -23.06
C ASP A 401 2.80 9.74 -23.23
N THR A 402 2.36 9.15 -24.35
CA THR A 402 2.41 7.68 -24.56
C THR A 402 3.81 7.15 -24.87
N ALA A 403 4.71 8.03 -25.34
CA ALA A 403 6.10 7.71 -25.66
C ALA A 403 7.01 7.53 -24.44
N THR A 404 6.47 7.73 -23.25
CA THR A 404 7.22 7.66 -21.98
C THR A 404 6.69 6.55 -21.08
N LEU A 405 7.59 5.99 -20.26
CA LEU A 405 7.28 5.00 -19.24
C LEU A 405 7.46 5.65 -17.87
N PRO A 406 6.50 5.55 -16.93
CA PRO A 406 6.73 6.00 -15.56
C PRO A 406 7.96 5.33 -14.95
N PHE A 407 8.84 6.14 -14.37
CA PHE A 407 10.10 5.70 -13.81
C PHE A 407 10.30 6.36 -12.44
N SER A 408 10.54 5.55 -11.42
CA SER A 408 11.04 6.03 -10.13
C SER A 408 12.28 5.24 -9.74
N PHE A 409 13.20 5.91 -9.05
CA PHE A 409 14.39 5.25 -8.54
C PHE A 409 14.02 4.10 -7.58
N GLN A 410 13.02 4.31 -6.74
CA GLN A 410 12.50 3.31 -5.82
C GLN A 410 11.98 2.04 -6.52
N LEU A 411 11.07 2.16 -7.49
CA LEU A 411 10.38 1.00 -8.08
C LEU A 411 11.17 0.34 -9.22
N ASN A 412 12.00 1.10 -9.94
CA ASN A 412 12.72 0.59 -11.11
C ASN A 412 14.16 0.17 -10.80
N VAL A 413 14.75 0.62 -9.69
CA VAL A 413 16.15 0.33 -9.33
C VAL A 413 16.25 -0.37 -7.97
N LEU A 414 15.71 0.23 -6.90
CA LEU A 414 15.90 -0.29 -5.54
C LEU A 414 15.12 -1.58 -5.27
N GLN A 415 13.79 -1.56 -5.44
CA GLN A 415 12.95 -2.71 -5.09
C GLN A 415 13.24 -3.96 -5.94
N PRO A 416 13.53 -3.88 -7.25
CA PRO A 416 13.93 -5.05 -8.01
C PRO A 416 15.25 -5.65 -7.53
N GLY A 417 16.22 -4.83 -7.11
CA GLY A 417 17.45 -5.31 -6.50
C GLY A 417 17.18 -6.06 -5.20
N ARG A 418 16.29 -5.50 -4.36
CA ARG A 418 15.84 -6.13 -3.11
C ARG A 418 15.10 -7.45 -3.34
N PHE A 419 14.28 -7.56 -4.38
CA PHE A 419 13.65 -8.82 -4.75
C PHE A 419 14.68 -9.91 -5.04
N LEU A 420 15.72 -9.60 -5.83
CA LEU A 420 16.77 -10.58 -6.15
C LEU A 420 17.50 -11.01 -4.87
N ASP A 421 17.85 -10.05 -4.03
CA ASP A 421 18.57 -10.28 -2.77
C ASP A 421 17.78 -11.19 -1.80
N GLU A 422 16.51 -10.85 -1.54
CA GLU A 422 15.62 -11.66 -0.68
C GLU A 422 15.29 -13.04 -1.31
N MET A 423 15.45 -13.20 -2.62
CA MET A 423 15.41 -14.51 -3.32
C MET A 423 16.72 -15.30 -3.20
N GLY A 424 17.74 -14.76 -2.53
CA GLY A 424 19.08 -15.35 -2.43
C GLY A 424 19.89 -15.25 -3.72
N LEU A 425 19.57 -14.30 -4.61
CA LEU A 425 20.26 -14.05 -5.86
C LEU A 425 21.12 -12.78 -5.75
N ASP A 426 22.41 -12.93 -6.03
CA ASP A 426 23.31 -11.78 -6.13
C ASP A 426 22.89 -10.86 -7.32
N PRO A 427 22.47 -9.61 -7.07
CA PRO A 427 21.94 -8.71 -8.08
C PRO A 427 23.01 -8.23 -9.08
N TYR A 428 24.30 -8.36 -8.76
CA TYR A 428 25.41 -8.04 -9.65
C TYR A 428 25.75 -9.22 -10.56
N VAL A 429 25.81 -10.43 -10.02
CA VAL A 429 26.07 -11.65 -10.81
C VAL A 429 24.89 -11.95 -11.73
N ALA A 430 23.66 -11.78 -11.24
CA ALA A 430 22.44 -12.04 -12.01
C ALA A 430 22.08 -10.90 -12.99
N LEU A 431 22.90 -9.85 -13.07
CA LEU A 431 22.65 -8.65 -13.90
C LEU A 431 22.46 -8.98 -15.39
N TYR A 432 23.12 -10.02 -15.92
CA TYR A 432 22.95 -10.44 -17.31
C TYR A 432 21.52 -10.87 -17.66
N ARG A 433 20.73 -11.23 -16.64
CA ARG A 433 19.34 -11.70 -16.75
C ARG A 433 18.33 -10.65 -16.28
N TYR A 434 18.72 -9.84 -15.28
CA TYR A 434 17.83 -8.89 -14.59
C TYR A 434 18.29 -7.43 -14.71
N ASP A 435 18.95 -7.09 -15.82
CA ASP A 435 19.43 -5.73 -16.09
C ASP A 435 18.28 -4.71 -16.13
N THR A 436 18.53 -3.45 -15.81
CA THR A 436 17.48 -2.42 -15.69
C THR A 436 16.68 -2.24 -16.98
N TRP A 437 17.29 -2.40 -18.15
CA TRP A 437 16.57 -2.33 -19.43
C TRP A 437 15.59 -3.50 -19.60
N VAL A 438 15.90 -4.68 -19.04
CA VAL A 438 14.99 -5.84 -19.00
C VAL A 438 13.79 -5.51 -18.14
N LEU A 439 14.03 -4.95 -16.95
CA LEU A 439 12.96 -4.56 -16.01
C LEU A 439 12.05 -3.48 -16.63
N ASN A 440 12.62 -2.45 -17.26
CA ASN A 440 11.85 -1.41 -17.95
C ASN A 440 11.04 -1.99 -19.13
N THR A 441 11.58 -2.99 -19.85
CA THR A 441 10.85 -3.69 -20.91
C THR A 441 9.66 -4.48 -20.35
N LEU A 442 9.82 -5.16 -19.21
CA LEU A 442 8.73 -5.85 -18.51
C LEU A 442 7.65 -4.86 -18.04
N PHE A 443 8.03 -3.74 -17.43
CA PHE A 443 7.10 -2.68 -17.02
C PHE A 443 6.30 -2.11 -18.21
N ALA A 444 6.95 -1.89 -19.36
CA ALA A 444 6.27 -1.43 -20.58
C ALA A 444 5.23 -2.43 -21.09
N LYS A 445 5.56 -3.73 -21.06
CA LYS A 445 4.66 -4.83 -21.41
C LYS A 445 3.48 -4.97 -20.43
N PHE A 446 3.74 -4.90 -19.12
CA PHE A 446 2.68 -4.97 -18.10
C PHE A 446 1.67 -3.84 -18.25
N ARG A 447 2.13 -2.59 -18.38
CA ARG A 447 1.24 -1.42 -18.53
C ARG A 447 0.37 -1.48 -19.78
N GLY A 448 0.86 -2.13 -20.84
CA GLY A 448 0.11 -2.28 -22.09
C GLY A 448 -0.91 -3.43 -22.08
N THR A 449 -0.76 -4.45 -21.23
CA THR A 449 -1.50 -5.73 -21.40
C THR A 449 -2.01 -6.39 -20.13
N ALA A 450 -1.55 -5.99 -18.94
CA ALA A 450 -2.03 -6.58 -17.70
C ALA A 450 -3.52 -6.27 -17.49
N SER A 451 -4.31 -7.32 -17.22
CA SER A 451 -5.70 -7.19 -16.81
C SER A 451 -5.75 -6.78 -15.34
N GLY A 452 -6.55 -5.77 -15.02
CA GLY A 452 -6.77 -5.29 -13.65
C GLY A 452 -8.20 -5.53 -13.18
N ARG A 453 -8.35 -5.94 -11.92
CA ARG A 453 -9.63 -5.93 -11.20
C ARG A 453 -9.62 -4.75 -10.24
N LEU A 454 -10.69 -3.95 -10.30
CA LEU A 454 -10.92 -2.90 -9.34
C LEU A 454 -11.56 -3.49 -8.09
N SER A 455 -11.07 -3.04 -6.96
CA SER A 455 -11.64 -3.24 -5.64
C SER A 455 -13.08 -2.76 -5.63
N THR A 456 -14.01 -3.60 -5.19
CA THR A 456 -15.46 -3.32 -5.14
C THR A 456 -15.87 -2.26 -4.11
N TRP A 457 -14.90 -1.51 -3.62
CA TRP A 457 -14.87 -0.97 -2.26
C TRP A 457 -14.32 0.45 -2.23
N ASP A 458 -13.07 0.66 -2.65
CA ASP A 458 -12.49 1.99 -2.94
C ASP A 458 -12.51 2.32 -4.44
N GLY A 459 -12.82 1.35 -5.30
CA GLY A 459 -12.70 1.48 -6.76
C GLY A 459 -11.26 1.55 -7.26
N GLY A 460 -10.26 1.36 -6.40
CA GLY A 460 -8.84 1.34 -6.75
C GLY A 460 -8.42 -0.01 -7.34
N PRO A 461 -7.27 -0.10 -8.02
CA PRO A 461 -6.76 -1.37 -8.53
C PRO A 461 -6.36 -2.28 -7.36
N GLU A 462 -6.87 -3.52 -7.37
CA GLU A 462 -6.72 -4.52 -6.30
C GLU A 462 -5.80 -5.66 -6.73
N LEU A 463 -6.03 -6.14 -7.94
CA LEU A 463 -5.42 -7.35 -8.46
C LEU A 463 -5.08 -7.11 -9.91
N CYS A 464 -3.90 -7.55 -10.32
CA CYS A 464 -3.50 -7.56 -11.71
C CYS A 464 -2.90 -8.90 -12.11
N ALA A 465 -3.05 -9.23 -13.38
CA ALA A 465 -2.55 -10.47 -13.95
C ALA A 465 -2.24 -10.27 -15.43
N VAL A 466 -1.40 -11.15 -15.97
CA VAL A 466 -1.12 -11.17 -17.41
C VAL A 466 -1.79 -12.37 -18.03
N HIS A 467 -2.66 -12.13 -19.01
CA HIS A 467 -3.38 -13.15 -19.79
C HIS A 467 -2.94 -13.04 -21.27
N PRO A 468 -1.88 -13.78 -21.68
CA PRO A 468 -1.19 -13.54 -22.95
C PRO A 468 -2.04 -13.74 -24.21
N LEU A 469 -3.09 -14.55 -24.14
CA LEU A 469 -3.95 -14.86 -25.29
C LEU A 469 -5.23 -14.01 -25.28
N TRP A 470 -5.79 -13.71 -24.10
CA TRP A 470 -6.91 -12.79 -23.92
C TRP A 470 -6.58 -11.38 -24.43
N CYS A 471 -5.35 -10.90 -24.17
CA CYS A 471 -4.92 -9.56 -24.58
C CYS A 471 -4.69 -9.41 -26.10
N LEU A 472 -4.91 -10.46 -26.90
CA LEU A 472 -4.85 -10.41 -28.37
C LEU A 472 -6.14 -9.89 -29.01
N ALA A 473 -7.26 -9.83 -28.27
CA ALA A 473 -8.51 -9.30 -28.77
C ALA A 473 -8.51 -7.77 -28.70
N ASN A 474 -8.55 -7.11 -29.87
CA ASN A 474 -8.46 -5.65 -29.97
C ASN A 474 -9.66 -4.92 -29.36
N HIS A 475 -9.46 -3.66 -29.01
CA HIS A 475 -10.48 -2.82 -28.38
C HIS A 475 -11.53 -2.29 -29.37
N SER A 476 -12.79 -2.29 -28.94
CA SER A 476 -13.87 -1.48 -29.48
C SER A 476 -14.73 -0.91 -28.36
N CYS A 477 -15.22 0.32 -28.53
CA CYS A 477 -16.25 0.88 -27.64
C CYS A 477 -17.66 0.33 -27.95
N ASP A 478 -17.81 -0.48 -29.00
CA ASP A 478 -18.97 -1.33 -29.28
C ASP A 478 -18.47 -2.78 -29.44
N PRO A 479 -18.11 -3.44 -28.31
CA PRO A 479 -17.49 -4.75 -28.31
C PRO A 479 -18.51 -5.86 -28.63
N ASN A 480 -18.09 -6.95 -29.25
CA ASN A 480 -18.94 -8.12 -29.52
C ASN A 480 -18.79 -9.24 -28.47
N VAL A 481 -17.85 -9.08 -27.55
CA VAL A 481 -17.70 -9.91 -26.35
C VAL A 481 -17.74 -9.04 -25.09
N THR A 482 -18.07 -9.69 -23.99
CA THR A 482 -17.87 -9.17 -22.64
C THR A 482 -17.05 -10.18 -21.86
N TRP A 483 -16.46 -9.75 -20.75
CA TRP A 483 -15.61 -10.59 -19.92
C TRP A 483 -15.87 -10.33 -18.45
N GLU A 484 -15.65 -11.37 -17.65
CA GLU A 484 -15.65 -11.32 -16.20
C GLU A 484 -14.39 -12.02 -15.69
N TRP A 485 -13.90 -11.57 -14.54
CA TRP A 485 -12.74 -12.18 -13.90
C TRP A 485 -13.12 -12.71 -12.52
N SER A 486 -13.19 -14.05 -12.41
CA SER A 486 -13.60 -14.76 -11.20
C SER A 486 -12.79 -16.03 -10.92
N SER A 487 -11.57 -16.11 -11.46
CA SER A 487 -10.49 -17.12 -11.28
C SER A 487 -9.73 -17.30 -12.60
N GLU A 488 -10.50 -17.50 -13.67
CA GLU A 488 -10.09 -17.42 -15.07
C GLU A 488 -10.72 -16.18 -15.71
N ILE A 489 -10.06 -15.61 -16.70
CA ILE A 489 -10.65 -14.59 -17.56
C ILE A 489 -11.37 -15.27 -18.72
N ASN A 490 -12.59 -14.84 -19.01
CA ASN A 490 -13.38 -15.43 -20.08
C ASN A 490 -13.87 -14.39 -21.09
N PHE A 491 -14.06 -14.81 -22.34
CA PHE A 491 -14.88 -14.06 -23.29
C PHE A 491 -16.22 -14.75 -23.47
N ARG A 492 -17.30 -14.03 -23.13
CA ARG A 492 -18.67 -14.40 -23.45
C ARG A 492 -19.18 -13.53 -24.58
N VAL A 493 -19.76 -14.15 -25.61
CA VAL A 493 -20.37 -13.43 -26.71
C VAL A 493 -21.58 -12.67 -26.22
N ARG A 494 -21.62 -11.38 -26.55
CA ARG A 494 -22.65 -10.44 -26.12
C ARG A 494 -24.06 -10.89 -26.57
N ARG A 495 -25.06 -10.70 -25.71
CA ARG A 495 -26.48 -10.87 -26.05
C ARG A 495 -27.05 -9.63 -26.76
N ASP A 496 -28.22 -9.77 -27.38
CA ASP A 496 -28.90 -8.67 -28.10
C ASP A 496 -29.18 -7.46 -27.19
N ASP A 497 -29.47 -7.69 -25.91
CA ASP A 497 -29.80 -6.68 -24.91
C ASP A 497 -28.58 -5.93 -24.32
N GLU A 498 -27.37 -6.41 -24.59
CA GLU A 498 -26.12 -5.88 -24.05
C GLU A 498 -25.38 -4.94 -25.03
N THR A 499 -25.99 -4.61 -26.17
CA THR A 499 -25.39 -3.74 -27.20
C THR A 499 -25.07 -2.34 -26.68
N ALA A 500 -23.89 -1.84 -27.03
CA ALA A 500 -23.46 -0.50 -26.68
C ALA A 500 -24.38 0.56 -27.31
N VAL A 501 -24.84 1.50 -26.50
CA VAL A 501 -25.68 2.61 -26.97
C VAL A 501 -24.79 3.73 -27.50
N TRP A 502 -24.99 4.08 -28.77
CA TRP A 502 -24.32 5.22 -29.40
C TRP A 502 -25.20 6.46 -29.19
N SER A 503 -24.65 7.50 -28.58
CA SER A 503 -25.41 8.74 -28.31
C SER A 503 -24.66 9.99 -28.77
N ARG A 504 -25.31 10.82 -29.61
CA ARG A 504 -24.82 12.14 -30.00
C ARG A 504 -25.98 13.14 -29.99
N GLY A 505 -26.08 13.92 -28.92
CA GLY A 505 -27.23 14.80 -28.72
C GLY A 505 -28.54 13.99 -28.59
N LEU A 506 -29.45 14.15 -29.55
CA LEU A 506 -30.73 13.41 -29.60
C LEU A 506 -30.71 12.22 -30.58
N GLU A 507 -29.61 12.02 -31.31
CA GLU A 507 -29.48 10.91 -32.26
C GLU A 507 -28.99 9.64 -31.55
N MET A 508 -29.66 8.51 -31.83
CA MET A 508 -29.27 7.18 -31.40
C MET A 508 -29.19 6.25 -32.60
N LYS A 509 -28.18 5.36 -32.63
CA LYS A 509 -28.01 4.37 -33.69
C LYS A 509 -28.76 3.07 -33.37
N GLU A 510 -29.11 2.31 -34.40
CA GLU A 510 -29.74 0.99 -34.26
C GLU A 510 -28.85 0.01 -33.49
N LEU A 511 -29.47 -0.83 -32.67
CA LEU A 511 -28.79 -1.87 -31.92
C LEU A 511 -28.32 -2.98 -32.88
N ARG A 512 -27.07 -3.42 -32.74
CA ARG A 512 -26.54 -4.58 -33.45
C ARG A 512 -27.05 -5.87 -32.80
N PRO A 513 -27.42 -6.90 -33.58
CA PRO A 513 -27.71 -8.22 -33.02
C PRO A 513 -26.45 -8.79 -32.34
N GLY A 514 -26.67 -9.64 -31.34
CA GLY A 514 -25.63 -10.43 -30.71
C GLY A 514 -25.14 -11.56 -31.61
N GLY A 515 -24.15 -12.32 -31.12
CA GLY A 515 -23.47 -13.34 -31.90
C GLY A 515 -22.28 -12.79 -32.69
N ILE A 516 -21.46 -13.68 -33.24
CA ILE A 516 -20.28 -13.32 -34.03
C ILE A 516 -20.26 -14.20 -35.28
N ALA A 517 -20.22 -13.57 -36.45
CA ALA A 517 -20.12 -14.31 -37.71
C ALA A 517 -18.70 -14.84 -37.91
N LYS A 518 -18.60 -15.96 -38.62
CA LYS A 518 -17.33 -16.49 -39.10
C LYS A 518 -16.49 -15.41 -39.77
N ASP A 519 -15.18 -15.46 -39.54
CA ASP A 519 -14.17 -14.52 -40.05
C ASP A 519 -14.29 -13.08 -39.50
N SER A 520 -15.19 -12.82 -38.56
CA SER A 520 -15.26 -11.54 -37.84
C SER A 520 -14.21 -11.49 -36.72
N GLU A 521 -13.69 -10.29 -36.47
CA GLU A 521 -12.78 -10.04 -35.35
C GLU A 521 -13.55 -10.09 -34.02
N ILE A 522 -12.93 -10.68 -33.00
CA ILE A 522 -13.38 -10.62 -31.61
C ILE A 522 -12.88 -9.31 -31.03
N LEU A 523 -13.83 -8.43 -30.69
CA LEU A 523 -13.58 -7.07 -30.23
C LEU A 523 -13.95 -6.95 -28.75
N ASN A 524 -12.93 -6.70 -27.93
CA ASN A 524 -12.99 -6.54 -26.49
C ASN A 524 -13.18 -5.07 -26.09
N HIS A 525 -13.44 -4.79 -24.80
CA HIS A 525 -13.45 -3.44 -24.23
C HIS A 525 -12.38 -3.29 -23.13
N TYR A 526 -11.59 -2.21 -23.19
CA TYR A 526 -10.50 -1.89 -22.24
C TYR A 526 -10.90 -0.75 -21.28
N CYS A 527 -12.07 -0.17 -21.48
CA CYS A 527 -12.63 0.89 -20.65
C CYS A 527 -14.11 0.64 -20.42
N ASP A 528 -14.70 1.35 -19.47
CA ASP A 528 -16.14 1.33 -19.23
C ASP A 528 -16.87 1.97 -20.43
N ILE A 529 -17.55 1.13 -21.21
CA ILE A 529 -18.28 1.52 -22.43
C ILE A 529 -19.51 2.40 -22.14
N SER A 530 -19.92 2.55 -20.88
CA SER A 530 -21.00 3.46 -20.48
C SER A 530 -20.55 4.92 -20.40
N LEU A 531 -19.24 5.17 -20.34
CA LEU A 531 -18.68 6.52 -20.23
C LEU A 531 -18.85 7.31 -21.54
N PRO A 532 -18.87 8.66 -21.48
CA PRO A 532 -18.81 9.52 -22.66
C PRO A 532 -17.49 9.38 -23.45
N VAL A 533 -17.53 9.66 -24.76
CA VAL A 533 -16.39 9.47 -25.68
C VAL A 533 -15.06 10.08 -25.20
N GLN A 534 -15.08 11.29 -24.62
CA GLN A 534 -13.87 11.95 -24.11
C GLN A 534 -13.23 11.11 -23.00
N LYS A 535 -14.02 10.68 -22.00
CA LYS A 535 -13.54 9.87 -20.88
C LYS A 535 -13.11 8.47 -21.33
N ARG A 536 -13.80 7.87 -22.31
CA ARG A 536 -13.37 6.57 -22.87
C ARG A 536 -12.02 6.66 -23.56
N ARG A 537 -11.79 7.72 -24.36
CA ARG A 537 -10.51 7.96 -25.04
C ARG A 537 -9.39 8.22 -24.04
N GLU A 538 -9.64 9.05 -23.03
CA GLU A 538 -8.68 9.33 -21.95
C GLU A 538 -8.29 8.03 -21.22
N TRP A 539 -9.27 7.24 -20.78
CA TRP A 539 -9.01 5.99 -20.04
C TRP A 539 -8.28 4.94 -20.88
N ALA A 540 -8.68 4.76 -22.14
CA ALA A 540 -8.10 3.74 -23.00
C ALA A 540 -6.75 4.16 -23.59
N SER A 541 -6.37 5.45 -23.53
CA SER A 541 -5.18 5.97 -24.21
C SER A 541 -3.90 5.26 -23.79
N GLY A 542 -3.73 4.95 -22.50
CA GLY A 542 -2.52 4.27 -22.01
C GLY A 542 -2.37 2.84 -22.54
N ALA A 543 -3.47 2.07 -22.59
CA ALA A 543 -3.45 0.69 -23.08
C ALA A 543 -3.40 0.60 -24.61
N LEU A 544 -3.97 1.58 -25.31
CA LEU A 544 -4.00 1.63 -26.77
C LEU A 544 -2.76 2.28 -27.39
N GLY A 545 -2.02 3.08 -26.61
CA GLY A 545 -1.00 3.98 -27.15
C GLY A 545 -1.62 5.17 -27.90
N GLY A 546 -2.77 5.67 -27.47
CA GLY A 546 -3.40 6.87 -28.05
C GLY A 546 -4.93 6.83 -28.13
N THR A 547 -5.51 7.83 -28.80
CA THR A 547 -6.98 8.00 -28.79
C THR A 547 -7.72 6.95 -29.61
N CYS A 548 -8.75 6.34 -29.04
CA CYS A 548 -9.56 5.32 -29.74
C CYS A 548 -10.27 5.88 -31.00
N LEU A 549 -10.02 5.22 -32.14
CA LEU A 549 -10.58 5.53 -33.46
C LEU A 549 -11.65 4.53 -33.93
N CYS A 550 -12.26 3.76 -33.02
CA CYS A 550 -13.36 2.88 -33.40
C CYS A 550 -14.59 3.67 -33.90
N ASP A 551 -15.44 3.02 -34.71
CA ASP A 551 -16.60 3.68 -35.34
C ASP A 551 -17.48 4.45 -34.34
N ARG A 552 -17.68 3.91 -33.13
CA ARG A 552 -18.48 4.55 -32.09
C ARG A 552 -17.83 5.85 -31.61
N CYS A 553 -16.53 5.85 -31.35
CA CYS A 553 -15.82 7.04 -30.86
C CYS A 553 -15.79 8.14 -31.93
N VAL A 554 -15.46 7.79 -33.17
CA VAL A 554 -15.45 8.74 -34.30
C VAL A 554 -16.84 9.34 -34.50
N TRP A 555 -17.89 8.52 -34.36
CA TRP A 555 -19.27 8.97 -34.49
C TRP A 555 -19.71 9.91 -33.36
N GLU A 556 -19.51 9.51 -32.10
CA GLU A 556 -19.90 10.29 -30.92
C GLU A 556 -19.11 11.60 -30.79
N ALA A 557 -17.83 11.61 -31.19
CA ALA A 557 -17.01 12.82 -31.22
C ALA A 557 -17.42 13.80 -32.34
N GLY A 558 -18.25 13.35 -33.28
CA GLY A 558 -18.73 14.18 -34.39
C GLY A 558 -17.71 14.40 -35.50
N GLU A 559 -16.69 13.55 -35.57
CA GLU A 559 -15.63 13.55 -36.58
C GLU A 559 -16.13 13.02 -37.96
N VAL A 560 -17.42 12.68 -38.04
CA VAL A 560 -18.11 12.03 -39.17
C VAL A 560 -18.22 12.91 -40.43
N GLU A 561 -18.15 14.25 -40.33
CA GLU A 561 -18.29 15.10 -41.53
C GLU A 561 -17.09 15.03 -42.51
N TYR A 562 -15.98 14.38 -42.13
CA TYR A 562 -14.82 14.21 -43.02
C TYR A 562 -14.79 12.86 -43.78
N HIS A 563 -15.48 11.81 -43.30
CA HIS A 563 -15.34 10.44 -43.84
C HIS A 563 -16.38 10.04 -44.91
N ASN A 564 -17.59 10.61 -44.90
CA ASN A 564 -18.61 10.31 -45.91
C ASN A 564 -18.25 10.75 -47.35
N ARG A 565 -17.14 11.46 -47.57
CA ARG A 565 -16.59 11.75 -48.92
C ARG A 565 -15.52 10.76 -49.38
N ARG A 566 -14.95 9.91 -48.50
CA ARG A 566 -13.84 8.99 -48.82
C ARG A 566 -14.27 7.52 -48.98
N ASP A 567 -15.33 7.06 -48.31
CA ASP A 567 -15.82 5.68 -48.45
C ASP A 567 -16.37 5.35 -49.86
N ALA A 568 -16.74 6.37 -50.63
CA ALA A 568 -17.07 6.20 -52.05
C ALA A 568 -15.88 5.83 -52.95
N LYS A 569 -14.63 5.86 -52.43
CA LYS A 569 -13.40 5.61 -53.20
C LYS A 569 -12.63 4.33 -52.85
N LEU A 570 -12.82 3.73 -51.68
CA LEU A 570 -12.06 2.53 -51.26
C LEU A 570 -12.66 1.19 -51.75
N VAL A 571 -13.89 1.21 -52.28
CA VAL A 571 -14.56 0.00 -52.82
C VAL A 571 -14.20 -0.27 -54.29
N ARG A 572 -13.34 0.53 -54.93
CA ARG A 572 -12.92 0.27 -56.32
C ARG A 572 -11.41 0.39 -56.52
N THR A 573 -10.87 -0.75 -56.96
CA THR A 573 -9.64 -0.99 -57.73
C THR A 573 -8.30 -1.07 -56.98
N SER A 574 -7.92 -2.31 -56.67
CA SER A 574 -6.62 -2.85 -57.06
C SER A 574 -6.50 -2.76 -58.59
N ASN A 575 -5.84 -1.72 -59.10
CA ASN A 575 -4.96 -1.73 -60.27
C ASN A 575 -4.67 -0.30 -60.76
N ASP A 576 -3.39 -0.10 -61.01
CA ASP A 576 -2.76 0.81 -61.96
C ASP A 576 -2.33 2.22 -61.51
N ILE A 577 -1.05 2.46 -61.83
CA ILE A 577 -0.23 3.64 -61.57
C ILE A 577 -0.33 4.54 -62.81
N SER A 578 -0.57 5.86 -62.66
CA SER A 578 0.19 6.93 -63.34
C SER A 578 -0.46 8.33 -63.30
N GLN A 579 0.41 9.31 -62.99
CA GLN A 579 0.55 10.66 -63.54
C GLN A 579 -0.51 11.78 -63.36
N ARG A 580 0.04 12.94 -62.95
CA ARG A 580 -0.31 14.37 -63.21
C ARG A 580 -1.09 15.18 -62.15
N SER A 581 -0.32 16.00 -61.43
CA SER A 581 -0.34 17.49 -61.39
C SER A 581 -1.66 18.23 -61.58
N LEU A 582 -2.03 19.07 -60.60
CA LEU A 582 -2.13 20.54 -60.76
C LEU A 582 -2.46 21.24 -59.42
N THR A 583 -1.69 22.29 -59.17
CA THR A 583 -1.80 23.40 -58.21
C THR A 583 -3.19 24.00 -58.03
N THR A 584 -3.55 24.44 -56.82
CA THR A 584 -4.15 25.77 -56.51
C THR A 584 -4.14 26.06 -55.01
N THR A 585 -3.52 27.17 -54.65
CA THR A 585 -3.44 27.87 -53.36
C THR A 585 -4.81 28.36 -52.87
N VAL A 586 -5.05 28.45 -51.55
CA VAL A 586 -5.69 29.62 -50.86
C VAL A 586 -5.70 29.41 -49.32
N THR A 587 -4.79 30.16 -48.68
CA THR A 587 -4.95 31.06 -47.52
C THR A 587 -5.72 30.64 -46.26
N ALA A 588 -4.95 30.53 -45.17
CA ALA A 588 -5.39 30.40 -43.79
C ALA A 588 -5.99 31.69 -43.19
N VAL A 589 -6.92 31.54 -42.25
CA VAL A 589 -7.30 32.56 -41.27
C VAL A 589 -7.16 31.96 -39.88
N THR A 590 -6.11 32.38 -39.19
CA THR A 590 -5.84 32.10 -37.78
C THR A 590 -6.72 32.96 -36.87
N ARG A 591 -7.33 32.37 -35.85
CA ARG A 591 -7.78 33.08 -34.65
C ARG A 591 -7.22 32.41 -33.41
N SER A 592 -6.35 33.15 -32.76
CA SER A 592 -5.78 32.94 -31.43
C SER A 592 -6.85 33.08 -30.33
N VAL A 593 -6.82 32.20 -29.33
CA VAL A 593 -7.47 32.42 -28.03
C VAL A 593 -6.47 32.03 -26.94
N ASP A 594 -6.21 32.97 -26.03
CA ASP A 594 -5.29 32.88 -24.90
C ASP A 594 -5.81 31.94 -23.77
N PRO A 595 -4.91 31.37 -22.95
CA PRO A 595 -5.22 30.33 -21.96
C PRO A 595 -5.39 30.90 -20.56
N LEU A 596 -6.63 31.19 -20.14
CA LEU A 596 -6.97 31.50 -18.74
C LEU A 596 -8.41 31.04 -18.44
N GLN A 597 -8.63 29.74 -18.22
CA GLN A 597 -9.85 29.20 -17.58
C GLN A 597 -9.70 27.69 -17.29
N MET A 598 -8.99 27.35 -16.20
CA MET A 598 -8.83 25.96 -15.73
C MET A 598 -9.30 25.73 -14.28
N SER A 599 -9.81 26.74 -13.57
CA SER A 599 -10.27 26.59 -12.17
C SER A 599 -11.78 26.35 -12.00
N ASP A 600 -12.60 26.59 -13.02
CA ASP A 600 -14.07 26.42 -12.91
C ASP A 600 -14.58 25.04 -13.37
N LEU A 601 -13.75 24.24 -14.05
CA LEU A 601 -14.10 22.89 -14.51
C LEU A 601 -14.08 21.85 -13.37
N GLN A 602 -13.22 22.03 -12.35
CA GLN A 602 -13.12 21.14 -11.20
C GLN A 602 -14.35 21.21 -10.27
N LYS A 603 -15.01 22.38 -10.16
CA LYS A 603 -16.28 22.52 -9.41
C LYS A 603 -17.49 21.91 -10.13
N SER A 604 -17.42 21.69 -11.45
CA SER A 604 -18.50 21.07 -12.23
C SER A 604 -18.53 19.53 -12.12
N PHE A 605 -17.41 18.91 -11.69
CA PHE A 605 -17.26 17.46 -11.58
C PHE A 605 -18.04 16.87 -10.38
N ALA A 606 -18.20 17.63 -9.29
CA ALA A 606 -18.91 17.16 -8.08
C ALA A 606 -20.45 17.24 -8.17
N LYS A 607 -21.02 18.03 -9.08
CA LYS A 607 -22.48 18.23 -9.19
C LYS A 607 -23.21 17.21 -10.07
N SER A 608 -22.51 16.47 -10.94
CA SER A 608 -23.15 15.58 -11.93
C SER A 608 -23.51 14.19 -11.42
N LYS A 609 -23.14 13.81 -10.19
CA LYS A 609 -23.45 12.50 -9.58
C LYS A 609 -24.75 12.44 -8.75
N LEU A 610 -25.55 13.51 -8.71
CA LEU A 610 -26.79 13.57 -7.90
C LEU A 610 -28.10 13.32 -8.66
N ALA A 611 -28.08 12.89 -9.92
CA ALA A 611 -29.30 12.74 -10.72
C ALA A 611 -29.77 11.28 -10.89
N LYS A 612 -30.36 10.68 -9.86
CA LYS A 612 -31.50 9.75 -9.98
C LYS A 612 -32.47 9.93 -8.80
N PHE A 613 -33.72 10.33 -9.14
CA PHE A 613 -34.99 10.43 -8.36
C PHE A 613 -35.58 11.85 -8.07
N PRO A 614 -36.94 12.01 -7.99
CA PRO A 614 -37.75 13.15 -8.49
C PRO A 614 -37.96 14.33 -7.48
N PRO A 615 -38.59 15.47 -7.87
CA PRO A 615 -38.28 16.80 -7.32
C PRO A 615 -39.13 17.22 -6.11
N GLU A 616 -38.56 18.02 -5.21
CA GLU A 616 -39.27 18.77 -4.17
C GLU A 616 -39.04 20.29 -4.25
N ALA A 617 -39.99 21.04 -3.68
CA ALA A 617 -40.34 22.45 -3.92
C ALA A 617 -39.34 23.51 -3.37
N PRO A 618 -39.44 24.79 -3.79
CA PRO A 618 -38.34 25.75 -3.69
C PRO A 618 -38.26 26.44 -2.31
N MET A 619 -37.03 26.67 -1.84
CA MET A 619 -36.70 27.56 -0.72
C MET A 619 -36.11 28.89 -1.25
N PRO A 620 -36.33 30.04 -0.58
CA PRO A 620 -35.76 31.32 -0.99
C PRO A 620 -34.31 31.54 -0.49
N GLU A 621 -33.53 32.23 -1.33
CA GLU A 621 -32.23 32.91 -1.10
C GLU A 621 -32.28 33.92 0.08
N SER A 622 -31.22 34.39 0.76
CA SER A 622 -29.74 34.40 0.66
C SER A 622 -29.18 34.88 2.02
N MET A 623 -27.88 34.66 2.32
CA MET A 623 -26.88 35.71 2.61
C MET A 623 -25.51 35.12 3.00
N SER A 624 -24.47 35.77 2.48
CA SER A 624 -23.03 35.49 2.36
C SER A 624 -22.17 35.58 3.64
N HIS A 625 -21.13 34.75 3.77
CA HIS A 625 -19.68 35.09 3.61
C HIS A 625 -18.70 34.13 4.34
N SER A 626 -17.49 34.10 3.78
CA SER A 626 -16.14 33.75 4.28
C SER A 626 -15.69 32.29 4.30
N GLU A 627 -14.58 32.11 3.60
CA GLU A 627 -13.86 30.91 3.21
C GLU A 627 -12.91 30.45 4.33
N ASP A 628 -13.00 29.16 4.68
CA ASP A 628 -11.91 28.38 5.30
C ASP A 628 -12.06 26.95 4.76
N ALA A 629 -11.17 26.58 3.85
CA ALA A 629 -11.18 25.30 3.13
C ALA A 629 -10.34 24.26 3.87
N TRP A 630 -11.01 23.21 4.37
CA TRP A 630 -10.41 21.92 4.70
C TRP A 630 -10.99 20.92 3.69
N GLU A 631 -10.15 20.37 2.82
CA GLU A 631 -10.55 19.40 1.80
C GLU A 631 -10.69 17.99 2.39
N ASP A 632 -11.85 17.41 2.07
CA ASP A 632 -12.30 16.05 2.35
C ASP A 632 -11.51 15.00 1.56
N GLY A 633 -11.04 13.97 2.27
CA GLY A 633 -10.54 12.72 1.70
C GLY A 633 -11.34 11.54 2.24
N SER A 634 -12.46 11.20 1.59
CA SER A 634 -13.19 9.95 1.86
C SER A 634 -12.56 8.80 1.07
N SER A 635 -11.91 7.90 1.81
CA SER A 635 -11.71 6.49 1.43
C SER A 635 -12.79 5.65 2.10
N ALA A 636 -13.37 4.73 1.35
CA ALA A 636 -13.99 3.54 1.90
C ALA A 636 -13.19 2.38 1.30
N SER A 637 -12.83 1.36 2.06
CA SER A 637 -13.67 0.77 3.12
C SER A 637 -12.86 -0.11 4.13
N SER A 638 -13.35 -1.27 4.62
CA SER A 638 -12.79 -2.68 4.70
C SER A 638 -14.01 -3.59 4.84
N LEU A 639 -13.85 -4.89 5.06
CA LEU A 639 -14.72 -5.78 5.85
C LEU A 639 -13.98 -7.12 5.81
N SER A 640 -13.31 -7.46 6.92
CA SER A 640 -13.03 -8.80 7.46
C SER A 640 -11.62 -8.85 8.08
N SER A 641 -11.55 -8.66 9.39
CA SER A 641 -10.34 -8.92 10.18
C SER A 641 -10.68 -9.94 11.27
N THR A 642 -10.64 -11.22 10.91
CA THR A 642 -10.56 -12.33 11.88
C THR A 642 -9.55 -13.42 11.50
N GLY A 643 -8.62 -13.13 10.58
CA GLY A 643 -7.49 -14.00 10.28
C GLY A 643 -6.40 -13.89 11.35
N THR A 644 -6.08 -14.97 12.05
CA THR A 644 -4.89 -15.06 12.91
C THR A 644 -4.13 -16.32 12.60
N MET A 645 -2.87 -16.10 12.24
CA MET A 645 -1.90 -17.12 11.84
C MET A 645 -1.77 -18.24 12.89
N VAL A 646 -1.69 -19.49 12.42
CA VAL A 646 -1.49 -20.70 13.22
C VAL A 646 -0.03 -21.16 13.11
N PRO A 647 0.74 -21.35 14.19
CA PRO A 647 2.01 -22.08 14.13
C PRO A 647 1.82 -23.57 14.47
N SER A 648 2.39 -24.47 13.66
CA SER A 648 2.46 -25.91 13.97
C SER A 648 3.59 -26.26 14.94
N PRO A 649 3.41 -27.21 15.89
CA PRO A 649 4.35 -27.47 16.97
C PRO A 649 5.24 -28.71 16.72
N THR A 650 6.28 -28.65 15.88
CA THR A 650 7.36 -29.66 15.93
C THR A 650 8.60 -29.27 15.10
N ARG A 651 9.71 -28.93 15.78
CA ARG A 651 11.08 -29.52 15.66
C ARG A 651 12.17 -28.55 16.11
N GLN A 652 13.02 -29.05 17.01
CA GLN A 652 14.30 -28.46 17.42
C GLN A 652 15.35 -28.67 16.32
N LEU A 653 15.86 -27.61 15.70
CA LEU A 653 17.06 -27.55 14.84
C LEU A 653 17.46 -26.05 14.78
N PHE A 654 18.55 -25.48 15.31
CA PHE A 654 19.78 -25.95 15.92
C PHE A 654 20.25 -24.91 16.94
N ALA A 655 20.84 -25.40 18.03
CA ALA A 655 21.80 -24.63 18.80
C ALA A 655 23.05 -24.36 17.94
N ARG A 656 23.46 -23.10 17.82
CA ARG A 656 24.88 -22.76 17.82
C ARG A 656 25.13 -21.37 18.41
N THR A 657 26.11 -21.39 19.30
CA THR A 657 26.57 -20.37 20.24
C THR A 657 27.47 -19.33 19.58
N GLY A 658 27.32 -18.05 19.92
CA GLY A 658 28.43 -17.08 19.85
C GLY A 658 28.09 -15.63 19.51
N ARG A 659 27.75 -14.83 20.54
CA ARG A 659 27.87 -13.35 20.62
C ARG A 659 27.06 -12.46 19.67
N ARG A 660 25.89 -12.03 20.15
CA ARG A 660 25.52 -10.60 20.36
C ARG A 660 24.36 -10.51 21.39
N GLN A 661 24.65 -10.87 22.65
CA GLN A 661 23.73 -10.64 23.77
C GLN A 661 23.82 -9.17 24.20
N SER A 662 23.01 -8.27 23.60
CA SER A 662 22.73 -6.98 24.24
C SER A 662 21.42 -6.26 23.85
N SER A 663 20.44 -6.87 23.17
CA SER A 663 19.18 -6.15 22.83
C SER A 663 17.85 -6.87 23.10
N GLN A 664 17.84 -8.13 23.55
CA GLN A 664 16.61 -8.95 23.69
C GLN A 664 16.10 -9.08 25.14
N THR A 665 15.92 -7.96 25.87
CA THR A 665 15.29 -8.01 27.21
C THR A 665 13.84 -7.50 27.17
N SER A 666 12.94 -8.11 27.94
CA SER A 666 11.60 -7.58 28.19
C SER A 666 11.69 -6.20 28.84
N LEU A 667 10.76 -5.30 28.48
CA LEU A 667 10.65 -3.99 29.13
C LEU A 667 9.78 -4.11 30.37
N THR A 668 9.95 -3.20 31.32
CA THR A 668 9.24 -3.20 32.60
C THR A 668 8.22 -2.08 32.64
N TRP A 669 7.16 -2.24 33.42
CA TRP A 669 6.12 -1.20 33.52
C TRP A 669 6.68 0.13 34.04
N THR A 670 7.75 0.09 34.84
CA THR A 670 8.45 1.27 35.37
C THR A 670 9.10 2.14 34.30
N ASP A 671 9.26 1.62 33.09
CA ASP A 671 9.74 2.40 31.94
C ASP A 671 8.65 3.35 31.41
N PHE A 672 7.37 3.12 31.74
CA PHE A 672 6.22 3.81 31.16
C PHE A 672 5.33 4.54 32.18
N PHE A 673 5.24 4.01 33.42
CA PHE A 673 4.37 4.54 34.47
C PHE A 673 5.14 4.88 35.74
N ASP A 674 4.68 5.90 36.47
CA ASP A 674 5.37 6.38 37.68
C ASP A 674 5.19 5.42 38.88
N GLN A 675 4.04 4.75 38.98
CA GLN A 675 3.72 3.82 40.07
C GLN A 675 2.66 2.78 39.66
N GLU A 676 2.54 1.70 40.43
CA GLU A 676 1.43 0.75 40.37
C GLU A 676 0.63 0.79 41.69
N LEU A 677 -0.66 0.51 41.63
CA LEU A 677 -1.54 0.44 42.81
C LEU A 677 -2.33 -0.88 42.82
N PHE A 678 -2.57 -1.37 44.03
CA PHE A 678 -3.46 -2.48 44.34
C PHE A 678 -4.63 -1.93 45.18
N LEU A 679 -5.84 -2.05 44.64
CA LEU A 679 -7.05 -1.41 45.14
C LEU A 679 -8.05 -2.52 45.55
N PRO A 680 -8.16 -2.82 46.85
CA PRO A 680 -9.05 -3.88 47.32
C PRO A 680 -10.52 -3.47 47.28
N GLU A 681 -11.37 -4.41 46.92
CA GLU A 681 -12.83 -4.30 46.89
C GLU A 681 -13.48 -5.58 47.42
N ASP A 682 -14.33 -5.44 48.45
CA ASP A 682 -15.20 -6.52 48.92
C ASP A 682 -16.61 -6.34 48.37
N VAL A 683 -17.06 -7.27 47.53
CA VAL A 683 -18.36 -7.17 46.86
C VAL A 683 -18.92 -8.55 46.50
N ASP A 684 -20.21 -8.79 46.76
CA ASP A 684 -20.92 -10.03 46.42
C ASP A 684 -20.23 -11.33 46.90
N ASN A 685 -19.71 -11.33 48.13
CA ASN A 685 -18.91 -12.40 48.73
C ASN A 685 -17.55 -12.66 48.06
N LEU A 686 -17.13 -11.76 47.18
CA LEU A 686 -15.82 -11.77 46.55
C LEU A 686 -14.92 -10.72 47.19
N HIS A 687 -13.64 -11.05 47.26
CA HIS A 687 -12.55 -10.12 47.49
C HIS A 687 -11.80 -9.93 46.17
N ILE A 688 -11.79 -8.71 45.66
CA ILE A 688 -11.16 -8.33 44.40
C ILE A 688 -10.01 -7.37 44.70
N LEU A 689 -8.80 -7.73 44.29
CA LEU A 689 -7.66 -6.83 44.34
C LEU A 689 -7.39 -6.29 42.92
N HIS A 690 -7.91 -5.10 42.64
CA HIS A 690 -7.74 -4.45 41.33
C HIS A 690 -6.32 -3.92 41.16
N HIS A 691 -5.70 -4.21 40.03
CA HIS A 691 -4.38 -3.71 39.70
C HIS A 691 -4.43 -2.60 38.65
N VAL A 692 -3.67 -1.52 38.89
CA VAL A 692 -3.54 -0.40 37.96
C VAL A 692 -2.11 0.12 37.87
N TYR A 693 -1.73 0.56 36.68
CA TYR A 693 -0.57 1.40 36.44
C TYR A 693 -0.99 2.87 36.40
N LEU A 694 -0.27 3.72 37.12
CA LEU A 694 -0.64 5.10 37.32
C LEU A 694 0.56 6.05 37.15
N THR A 695 0.32 7.05 36.32
CA THR A 695 1.05 8.33 36.34
C THR A 695 0.05 9.41 36.77
N PRO A 696 0.21 10.04 37.95
CA PRO A 696 -0.72 11.07 38.39
C PRO A 696 -0.67 12.33 37.50
N PRO A 697 -1.81 13.00 37.22
CA PRO A 697 -1.81 14.28 36.53
C PRO A 697 -1.18 15.37 37.40
N THR A 698 -0.59 16.38 36.75
CA THR A 698 -0.01 17.54 37.46
C THR A 698 -0.74 18.83 37.12
N GLY A 699 -1.00 19.66 38.14
CA GLY A 699 -1.75 20.90 37.97
C GLY A 699 -3.18 20.66 37.48
N SER A 700 -3.56 21.32 36.38
CA SER A 700 -4.87 21.18 35.73
C SER A 700 -4.87 20.18 34.56
N GLY A 701 -3.90 19.26 34.51
CA GLY A 701 -3.83 18.27 33.43
C GLY A 701 -4.96 17.23 33.50
N PRO A 702 -5.36 16.65 32.35
CA PRO A 702 -6.40 15.63 32.32
C PRO A 702 -5.88 14.28 32.85
N LEU A 703 -6.82 13.39 33.20
CA LEU A 703 -6.55 11.99 33.46
C LEU A 703 -7.08 11.15 32.30
N PHE A 704 -6.20 10.49 31.54
CA PHE A 704 -6.59 9.46 30.59
C PHE A 704 -6.76 8.13 31.34
N VAL A 705 -7.96 7.58 31.30
CA VAL A 705 -8.27 6.28 31.92
C VAL A 705 -8.40 5.24 30.81
N MET A 706 -7.48 4.27 30.79
CA MET A 706 -7.28 3.33 29.69
C MET A 706 -7.78 1.94 30.06
N HIS A 707 -8.72 1.39 29.29
CA HIS A 707 -9.25 0.03 29.45
C HIS A 707 -8.89 -0.85 28.25
N HIS A 708 -8.19 -1.95 28.50
CA HIS A 708 -7.71 -2.86 27.46
C HIS A 708 -8.81 -3.79 26.91
N GLY A 709 -8.52 -4.44 25.79
CA GLY A 709 -9.35 -5.48 25.18
C GLY A 709 -9.22 -6.85 25.87
N ALA A 710 -10.12 -7.77 25.58
CA ALA A 710 -10.12 -9.10 26.19
C ALA A 710 -8.84 -9.87 25.82
N GLY A 711 -8.23 -10.56 26.81
CA GLY A 711 -6.96 -11.28 26.63
C GLY A 711 -5.71 -10.40 26.60
N SER A 712 -5.84 -9.09 26.81
CA SER A 712 -4.74 -8.13 26.96
C SER A 712 -4.58 -7.68 28.43
N SER A 713 -3.89 -6.57 28.68
CA SER A 713 -3.68 -5.98 30.01
C SER A 713 -3.52 -4.45 29.94
N GLY A 714 -3.43 -3.78 31.08
CA GLY A 714 -3.11 -2.35 31.14
C GLY A 714 -1.80 -1.98 30.46
N LEU A 715 -0.84 -2.91 30.36
CA LEU A 715 0.42 -2.67 29.66
C LEU A 715 0.30 -2.54 28.14
N SER A 716 -0.83 -2.92 27.54
CA SER A 716 -1.10 -2.61 26.13
C SER A 716 -1.08 -1.11 25.85
N PHE A 717 -1.35 -0.25 26.85
CA PHE A 717 -1.28 1.20 26.68
C PHE A 717 0.10 1.78 27.03
N ALA A 718 1.11 0.99 27.38
CA ALA A 718 2.39 1.46 27.89
C ALA A 718 3.09 2.44 26.93
N THR A 719 3.29 2.04 25.67
CA THR A 719 3.94 2.88 24.64
C THR A 719 3.08 4.10 24.28
N CYS A 720 1.76 3.94 24.18
CA CYS A 720 0.85 5.07 23.94
C CYS A 720 0.85 6.07 25.10
N ALA A 721 0.94 5.61 26.35
CA ALA A 721 0.98 6.44 27.54
C ALA A 721 2.24 7.32 27.58
N GLU A 722 3.39 6.74 27.22
CA GLU A 722 4.66 7.47 27.08
C GLU A 722 4.54 8.58 26.04
N GLU A 723 4.00 8.27 24.86
CA GLU A 723 3.80 9.24 23.78
C GLU A 723 2.81 10.36 24.16
N ILE A 724 1.73 10.04 24.88
CA ILE A 724 0.79 11.07 25.39
C ILE A 724 1.52 12.02 26.32
N ARG A 725 2.38 11.53 27.21
CA ARG A 725 3.13 12.38 28.15
C ARG A 725 4.19 13.24 27.45
N LYS A 726 4.78 12.77 26.35
CA LYS A 726 5.68 13.60 25.51
C LYS A 726 4.93 14.82 24.95
N ILE A 727 3.67 14.64 24.57
CA ILE A 727 2.83 15.69 23.96
C ILE A 727 2.11 16.55 25.00
N LEU A 728 1.66 15.95 26.09
CA LEU A 728 0.96 16.57 27.22
C LEU A 728 1.68 16.21 28.54
N PRO A 729 2.78 16.91 28.90
CA PRO A 729 3.58 16.58 30.07
C PRO A 729 2.83 16.62 31.41
N LYS A 730 1.69 17.30 31.46
CA LYS A 730 0.83 17.41 32.64
C LYS A 730 -0.26 16.34 32.73
N ALA A 731 -0.48 15.57 31.67
CA ALA A 731 -1.50 14.54 31.64
C ALA A 731 -1.15 13.38 32.57
N GLY A 732 -2.14 12.92 33.32
CA GLY A 732 -2.08 11.67 34.06
C GLY A 732 -2.59 10.51 33.21
N ILE A 733 -2.10 9.32 33.50
CA ILE A 733 -2.51 8.06 32.86
C ILE A 733 -2.88 7.07 33.95
N LEU A 734 -4.10 6.52 33.90
CA LEU A 734 -4.55 5.42 34.74
C LEU A 734 -4.92 4.26 33.83
N SER A 735 -4.09 3.22 33.80
CA SER A 735 -4.32 2.03 32.99
C SER A 735 -4.54 0.81 33.89
N LEU A 736 -5.74 0.23 33.85
CA LEU A 736 -6.11 -0.89 34.71
C LEU A 736 -5.90 -2.24 34.05
N ASP A 737 -5.66 -3.26 34.86
CA ASP A 737 -5.90 -4.66 34.49
C ASP A 737 -7.33 -5.02 34.87
N ALA A 738 -8.15 -5.44 33.91
CA ALA A 738 -9.48 -5.94 34.17
C ALA A 738 -9.43 -7.23 35.02
N ARG A 739 -10.53 -7.57 35.68
CA ARG A 739 -10.66 -8.85 36.40
C ARG A 739 -10.20 -10.04 35.55
N SER A 740 -9.51 -10.99 36.18
CA SER A 740 -8.93 -12.16 35.52
C SER A 740 -7.95 -11.85 34.36
N HIS A 741 -7.41 -10.63 34.33
CA HIS A 741 -6.33 -10.19 33.44
C HIS A 741 -5.17 -9.61 34.26
N GLY A 742 -3.98 -9.58 33.66
CA GLY A 742 -2.77 -9.05 34.27
C GLY A 742 -2.58 -9.50 35.73
N ARG A 743 -2.44 -8.53 36.64
CA ARG A 743 -2.22 -8.79 38.08
C ARG A 743 -3.46 -8.58 38.95
N THR A 744 -4.62 -8.32 38.38
CA THR A 744 -5.89 -8.26 39.14
C THR A 744 -6.26 -9.67 39.61
N VAL A 745 -6.73 -9.78 40.86
CA VAL A 745 -7.07 -11.05 41.52
C VAL A 745 -8.51 -11.04 41.99
N VAL A 746 -9.25 -12.12 41.74
CA VAL A 746 -10.61 -12.34 42.24
C VAL A 746 -10.67 -13.61 43.08
N THR A 747 -11.18 -13.51 44.31
CA THR A 747 -11.34 -14.66 45.23
C THR A 747 -12.59 -14.55 46.08
N THR A 748 -12.87 -15.57 46.88
CA THR A 748 -13.91 -15.54 47.92
C THR A 748 -13.40 -14.84 49.19
N LEU A 749 -14.29 -14.19 49.94
CA LEU A 749 -13.95 -13.53 51.22
C LEU A 749 -13.31 -14.45 52.27
N ASP A 750 -13.53 -15.76 52.17
CA ASP A 750 -12.98 -16.75 53.10
C ASP A 750 -11.52 -17.16 52.76
N SER A 751 -10.97 -16.66 51.65
CA SER A 751 -9.59 -16.94 51.21
C SER A 751 -8.60 -15.99 51.90
N GLU A 752 -7.61 -16.52 52.61
CA GLU A 752 -6.52 -15.69 53.17
C GLU A 752 -5.59 -15.20 52.04
N ILE A 753 -5.71 -13.93 51.67
CA ILE A 753 -4.82 -13.28 50.71
C ILE A 753 -4.08 -12.15 51.41
N ASP A 754 -2.79 -12.05 51.11
CA ASP A 754 -2.00 -10.87 51.43
C ASP A 754 -2.32 -9.79 50.38
N ASP A 755 -2.85 -8.63 50.80
CA ASP A 755 -3.07 -7.44 49.95
C ASP A 755 -1.76 -6.88 49.32
N GLY A 756 -0.64 -7.56 49.53
CA GLY A 756 0.64 -7.30 48.86
C GLY A 756 0.56 -7.54 47.35
N ALA A 757 1.43 -6.86 46.60
CA ALA A 757 1.47 -6.85 45.13
C ALA A 757 1.73 -8.26 44.53
N PRO A 758 0.72 -9.05 44.14
CA PRO A 758 0.93 -10.42 43.65
C PRO A 758 1.58 -10.38 42.27
N SER A 759 2.48 -11.32 41.96
CA SER A 759 2.96 -11.49 40.59
C SER A 759 1.83 -12.01 39.68
N THR A 760 1.97 -11.90 38.36
CA THR A 760 1.00 -12.48 37.40
C THR A 760 0.77 -13.98 37.65
N ALA A 761 1.82 -14.72 38.03
CA ALA A 761 1.73 -16.13 38.38
C ALA A 761 0.94 -16.36 39.67
N ALA A 762 1.22 -15.57 40.72
CA ALA A 762 0.50 -15.66 41.99
C ALA A 762 -0.99 -15.33 41.81
N ALA A 763 -1.30 -14.29 41.03
CA ALA A 763 -2.66 -13.92 40.67
C ALA A 763 -3.41 -15.06 39.98
N ALA A 764 -2.78 -15.70 38.98
CA ALA A 764 -3.36 -16.82 38.26
C ALA A 764 -3.57 -18.06 39.14
N GLN A 765 -2.62 -18.39 40.01
CA GLN A 765 -2.71 -19.53 40.93
C GLN A 765 -3.83 -19.35 41.96
N VAL A 766 -3.93 -18.16 42.53
CA VAL A 766 -4.95 -17.83 43.53
C VAL A 766 -6.35 -17.96 42.91
N GLU A 767 -6.58 -17.39 41.72
CA GLU A 767 -7.86 -17.54 41.01
C GLU A 767 -8.17 -19.01 40.64
N ALA A 768 -7.17 -19.79 40.22
CA ALA A 768 -7.37 -21.20 39.89
C ALA A 768 -7.78 -22.06 41.10
N SER A 769 -7.37 -21.67 42.31
CA SER A 769 -7.70 -22.37 43.56
C SER A 769 -9.01 -21.92 44.21
N GLY A 770 -9.48 -20.70 43.89
CA GLY A 770 -10.60 -20.04 44.57
C GLY A 770 -12.01 -20.53 44.21
N ASN A 771 -12.18 -21.43 43.22
CA ASN A 771 -13.49 -21.88 42.72
C ASN A 771 -14.51 -20.74 42.48
N VAL A 772 -14.04 -19.58 42.04
CA VAL A 772 -14.92 -18.43 41.75
C VAL A 772 -15.51 -18.58 40.35
N GLU A 773 -16.82 -18.38 40.24
CA GLU A 773 -17.49 -18.32 38.94
C GLU A 773 -17.07 -17.06 38.17
N LEU A 774 -16.61 -17.24 36.93
CA LEU A 774 -16.15 -16.13 36.11
C LEU A 774 -17.34 -15.26 35.68
N ASP A 775 -17.40 -14.02 36.16
CA ASP A 775 -18.34 -13.01 35.68
C ASP A 775 -17.59 -11.85 35.02
N LEU A 776 -17.68 -11.80 33.68
CA LEU A 776 -17.17 -10.72 32.84
C LEU A 776 -18.32 -9.97 32.14
N SER A 777 -19.50 -9.93 32.74
CA SER A 777 -20.62 -9.17 32.19
C SER A 777 -20.27 -7.68 32.10
N LEU A 778 -20.85 -7.00 31.11
CA LEU A 778 -20.60 -5.57 30.87
C LEU A 778 -20.93 -4.72 32.11
N GLU A 779 -21.97 -5.08 32.85
CA GLU A 779 -22.36 -4.38 34.08
C GLU A 779 -21.29 -4.48 35.17
N THR A 780 -20.76 -5.67 35.37
CA THR A 780 -19.73 -5.93 36.36
C THR A 780 -18.42 -5.23 35.99
N LEU A 781 -17.99 -5.29 34.73
CA LEU A 781 -16.79 -4.59 34.25
C LEU A 781 -16.91 -3.06 34.34
N SER A 782 -18.10 -2.51 34.05
CA SER A 782 -18.39 -1.08 34.23
C SER A 782 -18.28 -0.65 35.69
N ARG A 783 -18.83 -1.45 36.61
CA ARG A 783 -18.75 -1.21 38.07
C ARG A 783 -17.29 -1.21 38.53
N ASP A 784 -16.52 -2.20 38.11
CA ASP A 784 -15.10 -2.32 38.46
C ASP A 784 -14.29 -1.10 37.99
N LEU A 785 -14.49 -0.65 36.75
CA LEU A 785 -13.81 0.54 36.23
C LEU A 785 -14.14 1.79 37.08
N VAL A 786 -15.40 1.96 37.46
CA VAL A 786 -15.85 3.10 38.28
C VAL A 786 -15.27 3.01 39.68
N HIS A 787 -15.27 1.82 40.28
CA HIS A 787 -14.62 1.55 41.57
C HIS A 787 -13.15 1.94 41.53
N VAL A 788 -12.40 1.47 40.52
CA VAL A 788 -10.98 1.76 40.33
C VAL A 788 -10.71 3.26 40.24
N ILE A 789 -11.53 4.02 39.51
CA ILE A 789 -11.39 5.48 39.37
C ILE A 789 -11.55 6.16 40.74
N TYR A 790 -12.60 5.82 41.50
CA TYR A 790 -12.86 6.45 42.81
C TYR A 790 -11.88 6.01 43.90
N GLN A 791 -11.44 4.75 43.90
CA GLN A 791 -10.38 4.31 44.81
C GLN A 791 -9.05 4.96 44.48
N THR A 792 -8.73 5.15 43.20
CA THR A 792 -7.55 5.91 42.80
C THR A 792 -7.65 7.35 43.30
N GLN A 793 -8.81 7.99 43.18
CA GLN A 793 -9.05 9.33 43.75
C GLN A 793 -8.76 9.37 45.26
N ALA A 794 -9.28 8.40 46.01
CA ALA A 794 -9.08 8.30 47.45
C ALA A 794 -7.61 8.07 47.82
N ARG A 795 -6.94 7.13 47.13
CA ARG A 795 -5.52 6.78 47.36
C ARG A 795 -4.57 7.94 47.02
N MET A 796 -4.90 8.71 45.99
CA MET A 796 -4.10 9.88 45.59
C MET A 796 -4.47 11.16 46.33
N GLY A 797 -5.51 11.13 47.17
CA GLY A 797 -5.95 12.30 47.93
C GLY A 797 -6.48 13.44 47.06
N TRP A 798 -7.06 13.14 45.89
CA TRP A 798 -7.60 14.16 45.00
C TRP A 798 -8.94 14.71 45.54
N GLU A 799 -8.97 15.99 45.92
CA GLU A 799 -10.18 16.66 46.44
C GLU A 799 -11.37 16.53 45.46
N ASN A 800 -11.09 16.63 44.17
CA ASN A 800 -12.03 16.39 43.09
C ASN A 800 -11.36 15.52 42.04
N LEU A 801 -12.12 14.67 41.35
CA LEU A 801 -11.60 13.99 40.16
C LEU A 801 -11.04 15.01 39.16
N PRO A 802 -9.86 14.73 38.57
CA PRO A 802 -9.40 15.43 37.38
C PRO A 802 -10.43 15.33 36.26
N ASP A 803 -10.24 16.15 35.22
CA ASP A 803 -11.04 15.99 34.00
C ASP A 803 -10.60 14.72 33.27
N ILE A 804 -11.56 13.85 32.95
CA ILE A 804 -11.33 12.48 32.49
C ILE A 804 -11.58 12.36 31.00
N VAL A 805 -10.64 11.69 30.32
CA VAL A 805 -10.84 11.11 28.99
C VAL A 805 -10.78 9.59 29.13
N LEU A 806 -11.90 8.90 28.87
CA LEU A 806 -11.89 7.43 28.84
C LEU A 806 -11.37 6.94 27.50
N VAL A 807 -10.54 5.91 27.49
CA VAL A 807 -10.01 5.31 26.26
C VAL A 807 -10.13 3.80 26.40
N GLY A 808 -10.72 3.15 25.40
CA GLY A 808 -11.09 1.74 25.50
C GLY A 808 -10.89 1.02 24.19
N HIS A 809 -10.16 -0.09 24.22
CA HIS A 809 -9.94 -0.95 23.05
C HIS A 809 -10.82 -2.19 23.10
N SER A 810 -11.49 -2.53 22.00
CA SER A 810 -12.31 -3.74 21.89
C SER A 810 -13.31 -3.88 23.07
N LEU A 811 -13.22 -4.93 23.89
CA LEU A 811 -13.97 -5.08 25.15
C LEU A 811 -13.94 -3.80 26.01
N GLY A 812 -12.75 -3.22 26.20
CA GLY A 812 -12.61 -1.99 26.97
C GLY A 812 -13.38 -0.82 26.37
N GLY A 813 -13.51 -0.77 25.04
CA GLY A 813 -14.35 0.18 24.32
C GLY A 813 -15.83 0.07 24.70
N ALA A 814 -16.33 -1.17 24.85
CA ALA A 814 -17.70 -1.42 25.31
C ALA A 814 -17.90 -0.97 26.77
N VAL A 815 -16.94 -1.30 27.65
CA VAL A 815 -16.99 -0.95 29.08
C VAL A 815 -17.03 0.57 29.28
N ILE A 816 -16.10 1.32 28.66
CA ILE A 816 -16.06 2.78 28.82
C ILE A 816 -17.31 3.46 28.25
N THR A 817 -17.91 2.88 27.21
CA THR A 817 -19.12 3.40 26.58
C THR A 817 -20.33 3.20 27.49
N ASP A 818 -20.41 2.05 28.16
CA ASP A 818 -21.47 1.78 29.14
C ASP A 818 -21.34 2.70 30.36
N VAL A 819 -20.13 2.90 30.91
CA VAL A 819 -19.87 3.87 31.99
C VAL A 819 -20.25 5.29 31.57
N ALA A 820 -19.84 5.72 30.37
CA ALA A 820 -20.21 7.03 29.82
C ALA A 820 -21.73 7.19 29.65
N LYS A 821 -22.42 6.11 29.29
CA LYS A 821 -23.88 6.09 29.12
C LYS A 821 -24.62 6.16 30.45
N ARG A 822 -24.15 5.47 31.49
CA ARG A 822 -24.70 5.52 32.85
C ARG A 822 -24.49 6.90 33.50
N GLY A 823 -23.43 7.60 33.11
CA GLY A 823 -23.16 8.97 33.54
C GLY A 823 -22.62 9.06 34.97
N GLU A 824 -22.04 7.98 35.49
CA GLU A 824 -21.56 7.85 36.87
C GLU A 824 -20.42 8.83 37.19
N LEU A 825 -19.59 9.18 36.19
CA LEU A 825 -18.52 10.18 36.31
C LEU A 825 -19.03 11.63 36.20
N GLY A 826 -20.33 11.85 35.98
CA GLY A 826 -20.97 13.16 35.96
C GLY A 826 -20.32 14.14 34.98
N GLN A 827 -20.00 15.34 35.46
CA GLN A 827 -19.40 16.42 34.65
C GLN A 827 -17.89 16.26 34.44
N LYS A 828 -17.26 15.31 35.13
CA LYS A 828 -15.81 15.08 35.06
C LYS A 828 -15.40 14.28 33.84
N LEU A 829 -16.32 13.52 33.25
CA LEU A 829 -16.13 12.93 31.94
C LEU A 829 -16.20 14.03 30.87
N LEU A 830 -15.06 14.39 30.28
CA LEU A 830 -15.01 15.30 29.15
C LEU A 830 -15.37 14.59 27.85
N ALA A 831 -14.72 13.44 27.63
CA ALA A 831 -14.79 12.73 26.36
C ALA A 831 -14.40 11.26 26.54
N TYR A 832 -14.71 10.44 25.54
CA TYR A 832 -14.32 9.04 25.50
C TYR A 832 -13.97 8.58 24.07
N ALA A 833 -12.99 7.70 23.97
CA ALA A 833 -12.40 7.23 22.73
C ALA A 833 -12.47 5.71 22.65
N VAL A 834 -13.17 5.21 21.63
CA VAL A 834 -13.37 3.78 21.38
C VAL A 834 -12.45 3.34 20.25
N PHE A 835 -11.65 2.29 20.50
CA PHE A 835 -10.65 1.79 19.55
C PHE A 835 -11.07 0.43 18.99
N ASP A 836 -11.10 0.37 17.67
CA ASP A 836 -11.22 -0.81 16.81
C ASP A 836 -12.39 -1.76 17.16
N VAL A 837 -13.55 -1.19 17.52
CA VAL A 837 -14.79 -1.95 17.76
C VAL A 837 -16.01 -1.19 17.26
N VAL A 838 -16.86 -1.91 16.54
CA VAL A 838 -18.21 -1.49 16.14
C VAL A 838 -19.14 -2.68 16.28
N GLU A 839 -20.37 -2.45 16.74
CA GLU A 839 -21.36 -3.51 17.02
C GLU A 839 -21.52 -4.49 15.86
N GLY A 840 -21.87 -4.02 14.67
CA GLY A 840 -22.10 -4.90 13.50
C GLY A 840 -20.89 -5.79 13.19
N SER A 841 -19.71 -5.19 13.03
CA SER A 841 -18.48 -5.94 12.73
C SER A 841 -18.03 -6.85 13.87
N ALA A 842 -18.25 -6.45 15.12
CA ALA A 842 -17.85 -7.24 16.28
C ALA A 842 -18.71 -8.51 16.36
N MET A 843 -20.03 -8.39 16.13
CA MET A 843 -20.96 -9.51 16.13
C MET A 843 -20.66 -10.53 15.03
N ASP A 844 -20.28 -10.06 13.84
CA ASP A 844 -19.84 -10.94 12.74
C ASP A 844 -18.51 -11.64 13.08
N ALA A 845 -17.57 -10.92 13.68
CA ALA A 845 -16.27 -11.46 14.10
C ALA A 845 -16.36 -12.52 15.21
N LEU A 846 -17.40 -12.52 16.04
CA LEU A 846 -17.58 -13.55 17.07
C LEU A 846 -17.71 -14.96 16.48
N GLN A 847 -18.23 -15.08 15.25
CA GLN A 847 -18.43 -16.38 14.59
C GLN A 847 -17.11 -17.06 14.22
N SER A 848 -16.05 -16.28 13.96
CA SER A 848 -14.71 -16.77 13.61
C SER A 848 -13.72 -16.72 14.76
N MET A 849 -14.09 -16.13 15.91
CA MET A 849 -13.22 -16.05 17.09
C MET A 849 -12.88 -17.43 17.70
N GLU A 850 -13.76 -18.42 17.57
CA GLU A 850 -13.44 -19.79 17.99
C GLU A 850 -12.34 -20.43 17.14
N LYS A 851 -12.35 -20.12 15.83
CA LYS A 851 -11.29 -20.52 14.91
C LYS A 851 -9.98 -19.87 15.34
N TYR A 852 -9.96 -18.55 15.56
CA TYR A 852 -8.80 -17.81 16.10
C TYR A 852 -8.23 -18.45 17.38
N LEU A 853 -9.09 -18.77 18.36
CA LEU A 853 -8.62 -19.32 19.63
C LEU A 853 -8.01 -20.71 19.48
N SER A 854 -8.46 -21.48 18.48
CA SER A 854 -7.89 -22.79 18.17
C SER A 854 -6.49 -22.72 17.55
N THR A 855 -6.12 -21.57 16.95
CA THR A 855 -4.81 -21.39 16.30
C THR A 855 -3.72 -20.91 17.26
N ARG A 856 -4.13 -20.34 18.40
CA ARG A 856 -3.23 -19.79 19.41
C ARG A 856 -2.47 -20.92 20.13
N PRO A 857 -1.13 -20.85 20.23
CA PRO A 857 -0.37 -21.80 21.05
C PRO A 857 -0.90 -21.80 22.47
N THR A 858 -1.17 -22.96 23.04
CA THR A 858 -1.69 -23.05 24.42
C THR A 858 -0.62 -22.74 25.46
N ARG A 859 0.65 -23.00 25.13
CA ARG A 859 1.81 -22.90 26.04
C ARG A 859 3.07 -22.50 25.26
N PHE A 860 4.04 -21.85 25.92
CA PHE A 860 5.28 -21.36 25.34
C PHE A 860 6.53 -21.91 26.06
N PRO A 861 7.63 -22.20 25.33
CA PRO A 861 8.93 -22.55 25.93
C PRO A 861 9.50 -21.49 26.86
N SER A 862 9.32 -20.21 26.54
CA SER A 862 9.83 -19.08 27.31
C SER A 862 8.98 -17.83 27.09
N LEU A 863 9.08 -16.84 27.99
CA LEU A 863 8.47 -15.53 27.78
C LEU A 863 8.91 -14.89 26.45
N LEU A 864 10.20 -15.00 26.09
CA LEU A 864 10.72 -14.49 24.83
C LEU A 864 10.03 -15.14 23.62
N SER A 865 9.81 -16.46 23.64
CA SER A 865 9.08 -17.13 22.56
C SER A 865 7.62 -16.67 22.46
N GLY A 866 7.03 -16.27 23.59
CA GLY A 866 5.71 -15.64 23.61
C GLY A 866 5.72 -14.25 22.96
N ILE A 867 6.72 -13.40 23.27
CA ILE A 867 6.90 -12.09 22.63
C ILE A 867 7.12 -12.26 21.12
N GLU A 868 8.02 -13.16 20.73
CA GLU A 868 8.32 -13.46 19.33
C GLU A 868 7.06 -13.93 18.59
N TRP A 869 6.24 -14.79 19.21
CA TRP A 869 4.99 -15.24 18.61
C TRP A 869 4.03 -14.08 18.35
N HIS A 870 3.88 -13.12 19.27
CA HIS A 870 2.99 -11.97 19.07
C HIS A 870 3.45 -11.06 17.92
N THR A 871 4.77 -10.88 17.78
CA THR A 871 5.36 -10.10 16.68
C THR A 871 5.28 -10.82 15.35
N ARG A 872 5.58 -12.14 15.32
CA ARG A 872 5.55 -12.94 14.09
C ARG A 872 4.14 -13.19 13.58
N SER A 873 3.19 -13.45 14.49
CA SER A 873 1.77 -13.56 14.13
C SER A 873 1.13 -12.23 13.76
N ARG A 874 1.90 -11.12 13.81
CA ARG A 874 1.43 -9.74 13.61
C ARG A 874 0.23 -9.36 14.49
N THR A 875 0.01 -10.07 15.59
CA THR A 875 -0.99 -9.72 16.60
C THR A 875 -0.63 -8.38 17.23
N ILE A 876 0.67 -8.15 17.46
CA ILE A 876 1.23 -6.85 17.83
C ILE A 876 2.39 -6.58 16.86
N ARG A 877 2.25 -5.58 15.99
CA ARG A 877 3.24 -5.25 14.95
C ARG A 877 4.43 -4.47 15.52
N ASN A 878 4.21 -3.70 16.59
CA ASN A 878 5.25 -2.91 17.22
C ASN A 878 6.06 -3.75 18.22
N THR A 879 7.34 -3.97 17.91
CA THR A 879 8.24 -4.79 18.76
C THR A 879 8.45 -4.21 20.15
N THR A 880 8.53 -2.89 20.30
CA THR A 880 8.68 -2.23 21.61
C THR A 880 7.43 -2.44 22.46
N SER A 881 6.24 -2.29 21.86
CA SER A 881 4.97 -2.53 22.53
C SER A 881 4.83 -3.98 22.95
N ALA A 882 5.12 -4.94 22.06
CA ALA A 882 5.10 -6.37 22.38
C ALA A 882 6.04 -6.74 23.54
N ARG A 883 7.24 -6.14 23.60
CA ARG A 883 8.20 -6.34 24.70
C ARG A 883 7.74 -5.77 26.04
N ALA A 884 6.81 -4.81 26.02
CA ALA A 884 6.23 -4.19 27.21
C ALA A 884 4.93 -4.88 27.66
N SER A 885 4.04 -5.22 26.73
CA SER A 885 2.69 -5.70 27.02
C SER A 885 2.61 -7.22 27.26
N VAL A 886 3.25 -8.03 26.40
CA VAL A 886 3.19 -9.50 26.44
C VAL A 886 3.62 -10.13 27.78
N PRO A 887 4.62 -9.63 28.53
CA PRO A 887 4.98 -10.18 29.84
C PRO A 887 3.83 -10.29 30.85
N SER A 888 2.83 -9.41 30.75
CA SER A 888 1.65 -9.47 31.62
C SER A 888 0.57 -10.45 31.15
N LEU A 889 0.68 -10.96 29.93
CA LEU A 889 -0.28 -11.89 29.32
C LEU A 889 0.09 -13.35 29.59
N LEU A 890 1.32 -13.61 30.03
CA LEU A 890 1.87 -14.94 30.25
C LEU A 890 2.40 -15.08 31.68
N TYR A 891 2.36 -16.29 32.21
CA TYR A 891 3.03 -16.63 33.47
C TYR A 891 3.65 -18.02 33.40
N GLU A 892 4.70 -18.23 34.20
CA GLU A 892 5.33 -19.54 34.35
C GLU A 892 4.56 -20.38 35.38
N GLU A 893 4.06 -21.53 34.96
CA GLU A 893 3.32 -22.47 35.80
C GLU A 893 4.29 -23.24 36.71
N SER A 894 4.02 -23.27 38.03
CA SER A 894 4.93 -23.88 39.02
C SER A 894 5.03 -25.40 38.91
N GLU A 895 3.94 -26.06 38.52
CA GLU A 895 3.88 -27.50 38.25
C GLU A 895 3.35 -27.72 36.82
N PRO A 896 4.20 -27.51 35.79
CA PRO A 896 3.75 -27.47 34.42
C PRO A 896 3.35 -28.86 33.90
N SER A 897 2.18 -28.94 33.25
CA SER A 897 1.72 -30.19 32.58
C SER A 897 2.69 -30.70 31.51
N ASP A 898 3.42 -29.79 30.86
CA ASP A 898 4.57 -30.08 29.99
C ASP A 898 5.77 -29.20 30.38
N PRO A 899 6.82 -29.77 31.01
CA PRO A 899 8.00 -29.02 31.46
C PRO A 899 8.79 -28.32 30.34
N SER A 900 8.62 -28.71 29.08
CA SER A 900 9.31 -28.07 27.95
C SER A 900 8.67 -26.75 27.50
N ARG A 901 7.44 -26.47 27.97
CA ARG A 901 6.67 -25.26 27.66
C ARG A 901 5.97 -24.70 28.90
N PRO A 902 6.70 -24.24 29.93
CA PRO A 902 6.11 -23.92 31.23
C PRO A 902 5.30 -22.61 31.24
N TRP A 903 5.37 -21.79 30.19
CA TRP A 903 4.66 -20.51 30.12
C TRP A 903 3.26 -20.68 29.55
N VAL A 904 2.25 -20.14 30.22
CA VAL A 904 0.83 -20.26 29.84
C VAL A 904 0.13 -18.90 29.87
N TRP A 905 -1.01 -18.79 29.20
CA TRP A 905 -1.80 -17.56 29.16
C TRP A 905 -2.41 -17.23 30.52
N ARG A 906 -2.27 -15.97 30.96
CA ARG A 906 -2.91 -15.44 32.18
C ARG A 906 -4.44 -15.51 32.11
N THR A 907 -5.02 -15.23 30.96
CA THR A 907 -6.47 -15.24 30.75
C THR A 907 -6.89 -16.37 29.84
N ASN A 908 -7.83 -17.19 30.33
CA ASN A 908 -8.53 -18.18 29.50
C ASN A 908 -9.61 -17.48 28.67
N LEU A 909 -9.22 -16.95 27.52
CA LEU A 909 -10.11 -16.18 26.66
C LEU A 909 -11.33 -17.01 26.18
N SER A 910 -11.17 -18.33 25.98
CA SER A 910 -12.27 -19.22 25.60
C SER A 910 -13.36 -19.32 26.67
N ALA A 911 -13.00 -19.23 27.96
CA ALA A 911 -13.97 -19.23 29.06
C ALA A 911 -14.85 -17.96 29.08
N THR A 912 -14.44 -16.90 28.38
CA THR A 912 -15.16 -15.63 28.34
C THR A 912 -16.27 -15.59 27.26
N LYS A 913 -16.33 -16.62 26.40
CA LYS A 913 -17.30 -16.75 25.29
C LYS A 913 -18.75 -16.45 25.67
N PRO A 914 -19.30 -16.90 26.83
CA PRO A 914 -20.69 -16.63 27.19
C PRO A 914 -21.05 -15.14 27.30
N PHE A 915 -20.06 -14.26 27.44
CA PHE A 915 -20.27 -12.83 27.65
C PHE A 915 -20.15 -12.00 26.37
N TRP A 916 -19.53 -12.53 25.31
CA TRP A 916 -19.12 -11.77 24.12
C TRP A 916 -20.26 -11.04 23.43
N GLU A 917 -21.37 -11.72 23.19
CA GLU A 917 -22.54 -11.13 22.53
C GLU A 917 -23.06 -9.91 23.32
N ASN A 918 -23.17 -10.07 24.64
CA ASN A 918 -23.72 -9.04 25.53
C ASN A 918 -22.76 -7.85 25.74
N TRP A 919 -21.49 -7.96 25.33
CA TRP A 919 -20.58 -6.81 25.32
C TRP A 919 -20.90 -5.82 24.20
N PHE A 920 -21.32 -6.32 23.05
CA PHE A 920 -21.42 -5.51 21.82
C PHE A 920 -22.86 -5.18 21.42
N VAL A 921 -23.86 -5.96 21.86
CA VAL A 921 -25.27 -5.67 21.56
C VAL A 921 -25.67 -4.28 22.07
N GLY A 922 -26.14 -3.44 21.15
CA GLY A 922 -26.54 -2.05 21.39
C GLY A 922 -25.39 -1.09 21.65
N LEU A 923 -24.13 -1.47 21.41
CA LEU A 923 -22.95 -0.65 21.65
C LEU A 923 -22.99 0.65 20.82
N SER A 924 -23.34 0.57 19.54
CA SER A 924 -23.31 1.72 18.63
C SER A 924 -24.31 2.80 19.06
N ARG A 925 -25.51 2.38 19.49
CA ARG A 925 -26.50 3.28 20.08
C ARG A 925 -26.03 3.89 21.39
N LYS A 926 -25.47 3.08 22.30
CA LYS A 926 -24.94 3.56 23.58
C LYS A 926 -23.83 4.59 23.36
N PHE A 927 -22.93 4.33 22.42
CA PHE A 927 -21.88 5.25 22.00
C PHE A 927 -22.47 6.57 21.52
N LEU A 928 -23.43 6.57 20.61
CA LEU A 928 -24.00 7.82 20.11
C LEU A 928 -24.79 8.62 21.17
N ASP A 929 -25.49 7.92 22.06
CA ASP A 929 -26.35 8.56 23.07
C ASP A 929 -25.62 8.96 24.36
N ALA A 930 -24.37 8.56 24.57
CA ALA A 930 -23.62 8.85 25.79
C ALA A 930 -23.02 10.27 25.79
N ARG A 931 -22.89 10.85 27.00
CA ARG A 931 -22.45 12.24 27.21
C ARG A 931 -20.94 12.38 27.12
N GLY A 932 -20.49 13.48 26.54
CA GLY A 932 -19.06 13.78 26.33
C GLY A 932 -18.68 13.81 24.85
N GLY A 933 -17.49 14.35 24.56
CA GLY A 933 -16.87 14.22 23.26
C GLY A 933 -16.68 12.75 22.90
N LYS A 934 -16.84 12.41 21.62
CA LYS A 934 -16.77 11.03 21.14
C LYS A 934 -15.69 10.91 20.07
N LEU A 935 -14.78 9.97 20.24
CA LEU A 935 -13.78 9.59 19.25
C LEU A 935 -13.90 8.11 18.94
N LEU A 936 -13.89 7.76 17.67
CA LEU A 936 -13.77 6.40 17.18
C LEU A 936 -12.47 6.30 16.39
N LEU A 937 -11.54 5.44 16.82
CA LEU A 937 -10.35 5.09 16.06
C LEU A 937 -10.54 3.68 15.51
N LEU A 938 -10.39 3.49 14.20
CA LEU A 938 -10.48 2.16 13.58
C LEU A 938 -9.21 1.85 12.81
N ALA A 939 -8.88 0.57 12.67
CA ALA A 939 -7.87 0.15 11.71
C ALA A 939 -8.37 0.28 10.25
N GLY A 940 -9.70 0.20 10.02
CA GLY A 940 -10.33 0.34 8.70
C GLY A 940 -11.70 1.03 8.75
N THR A 941 -12.16 1.65 7.64
CA THR A 941 -13.47 2.34 7.57
C THR A 941 -14.66 1.41 7.29
N ASP A 942 -14.43 0.11 7.09
CA ASP A 942 -15.44 -0.97 6.96
C ASP A 942 -16.55 -0.89 7.96
N ARG A 943 -16.11 -0.59 9.18
CA ARG A 943 -16.67 -1.30 10.33
C ARG A 943 -17.92 -0.61 10.81
N LEU A 944 -18.22 0.57 10.27
CA LEU A 944 -19.36 1.38 10.65
C LEU A 944 -20.65 0.67 10.29
N ASP A 945 -21.39 0.24 11.31
CA ASP A 945 -22.77 -0.14 11.11
C ASP A 945 -23.64 1.07 10.75
N LYS A 946 -24.89 0.77 10.39
CA LYS A 946 -25.87 1.78 9.98
C LYS A 946 -26.04 2.91 11.00
N GLU A 947 -25.98 2.63 12.30
CA GLU A 947 -26.17 3.65 13.33
C GLU A 947 -24.97 4.59 13.39
N LEU A 948 -23.75 4.05 13.40
CA LEU A 948 -22.52 4.84 13.41
C LEU A 948 -22.32 5.60 12.09
N MET A 949 -22.72 5.07 10.94
CA MET A 949 -22.74 5.82 9.68
C MET A 949 -23.66 7.04 9.77
N ILE A 950 -24.89 6.87 10.25
CA ILE A 950 -25.84 7.98 10.45
C ILE A 950 -25.26 8.99 11.45
N GLY A 951 -24.68 8.51 12.54
CA GLY A 951 -24.04 9.37 13.55
C GLY A 951 -22.88 10.18 12.98
N GLN A 952 -22.07 9.59 12.11
CA GLN A 952 -20.94 10.25 11.47
C GLN A 952 -21.40 11.31 10.48
N MET A 953 -22.37 11.00 9.63
CA MET A 953 -22.97 11.97 8.69
C MET A 953 -23.65 13.14 9.42
N GLN A 954 -24.08 12.94 10.66
CA GLN A 954 -24.63 13.97 11.54
C GLN A 954 -23.56 14.72 12.36
N GLY A 955 -22.27 14.38 12.21
CA GLY A 955 -21.16 14.99 12.96
C GLY A 955 -21.21 14.72 14.46
N LYS A 956 -21.80 13.60 14.91
CA LYS A 956 -21.99 13.30 16.34
C LYS A 956 -20.71 12.86 17.06
N TYR A 957 -19.70 12.41 16.33
CA TYR A 957 -18.42 11.97 16.87
C TYR A 957 -17.31 12.24 15.86
N GLN A 958 -16.06 12.17 16.32
CA GLN A 958 -14.89 12.21 15.46
C GLN A 958 -14.49 10.78 15.08
N LEU A 959 -14.24 10.56 13.81
CA LEU A 959 -13.70 9.30 13.29
C LEU A 959 -12.27 9.53 12.79
N GLN A 960 -11.37 8.61 13.11
CA GLN A 960 -10.07 8.49 12.45
C GLN A 960 -9.82 7.02 12.11
N VAL A 961 -9.15 6.80 10.98
CA VAL A 961 -8.72 5.47 10.56
C VAL A 961 -7.21 5.38 10.38
N PHE A 962 -6.63 4.27 10.85
CA PHE A 962 -5.21 3.91 10.76
C PHE A 962 -5.04 2.63 9.93
N PRO A 963 -4.98 2.72 8.59
CA PRO A 963 -4.89 1.56 7.71
C PRO A 963 -3.59 0.75 7.89
N GLU A 964 -2.55 1.37 8.42
CA GLU A 964 -1.25 0.74 8.71
C GLU A 964 -1.26 -0.12 10.00
N ALA A 965 -2.29 0.02 10.85
CA ALA A 965 -2.40 -0.71 12.12
C ALA A 965 -3.20 -2.01 11.98
N GLY A 966 -2.87 -3.02 12.76
CA GLY A 966 -3.70 -4.20 12.98
C GLY A 966 -4.81 -3.92 14.00
N HIS A 967 -5.25 -4.97 14.71
CA HIS A 967 -6.34 -4.84 15.69
C HIS A 967 -5.98 -3.92 16.87
N PHE A 968 -4.73 -3.95 17.34
CA PHE A 968 -4.26 -3.17 18.48
C PHE A 968 -3.68 -1.83 18.01
N VAL A 969 -4.55 -0.92 17.54
CA VAL A 969 -4.15 0.38 16.96
C VAL A 969 -3.22 1.21 17.86
N HIS A 970 -3.45 1.14 19.17
CA HIS A 970 -2.66 1.87 20.17
C HIS A 970 -1.31 1.21 20.50
N GLU A 971 -1.15 -0.09 20.23
CA GLU A 971 0.13 -0.79 20.34
C GLU A 971 0.95 -0.64 19.05
N ASP A 972 0.29 -0.73 17.90
CA ASP A 972 0.93 -0.67 16.58
C ASP A 972 1.37 0.75 16.21
N GLN A 973 0.52 1.74 16.46
CA GLN A 973 0.76 3.15 16.10
C GLN A 973 0.65 4.07 17.33
N PRO A 974 1.49 3.90 18.37
CA PRO A 974 1.35 4.59 19.66
C PRO A 974 1.51 6.11 19.54
N ALA A 975 2.47 6.59 18.73
CA ALA A 975 2.71 8.02 18.53
C ALA A 975 1.54 8.73 17.83
N LYS A 976 1.03 8.14 16.73
CA LYS A 976 -0.14 8.66 16.01
C LYS A 976 -1.38 8.64 16.92
N THR A 977 -1.61 7.54 17.65
CA THR A 977 -2.71 7.42 18.62
C THR A 977 -2.65 8.50 19.70
N ALA A 978 -1.47 8.71 20.30
CA ALA A 978 -1.25 9.71 21.33
C ALA A 978 -1.52 11.13 20.84
N GLN A 979 -1.06 11.47 19.63
CA GLN A 979 -1.31 12.77 19.03
C GLN A 979 -2.80 13.06 18.90
N ILE A 980 -3.58 12.09 18.41
CA ILE A 980 -5.02 12.26 18.24
C ILE A 980 -5.73 12.37 19.58
N LEU A 981 -5.36 11.56 20.58
CA LEU A 981 -5.91 11.67 21.93
C LEU A 981 -5.61 13.02 22.56
N ALA A 982 -4.41 13.57 22.35
CA ALA A 982 -4.04 14.88 22.83
C ALA A 982 -4.85 16.00 22.14
N ASP A 983 -5.00 15.95 20.82
CA ASP A 983 -5.79 16.91 20.06
C ASP A 983 -7.29 16.81 20.36
N PHE A 984 -7.77 15.60 20.60
CA PHE A 984 -9.14 15.33 21.03
C PHE A 984 -9.40 15.90 22.43
N TYR A 985 -8.49 15.71 23.38
CA TYR A 985 -8.56 16.36 24.68
C TYR A 985 -8.60 17.90 24.54
N ARG A 986 -7.65 18.49 23.81
CA ARG A 986 -7.56 19.96 23.61
C ARG A 986 -8.85 20.57 23.08
N ARG A 987 -9.53 19.88 22.16
CA ARG A 987 -10.81 20.34 21.58
C ARG A 987 -11.99 20.24 22.55
N ASN A 988 -11.95 19.32 23.51
CA ASN A 988 -13.00 19.11 24.49
C ASN A 988 -12.71 19.80 25.85
N ASP A 989 -11.54 20.40 25.98
CA ASP A 989 -11.14 21.13 27.18
C ASP A 989 -12.03 22.38 27.36
N ARG A 990 -12.80 22.38 28.45
CA ARG A 990 -13.76 23.43 28.77
C ARG A 990 -13.09 24.73 29.21
N SER A 991 -11.79 24.70 29.53
CA SER A 991 -11.03 25.89 29.93
C SER A 991 -10.70 26.85 28.76
N ALA A 992 -10.76 26.37 27.51
CA ALA A 992 -10.45 27.15 26.30
C ALA A 992 -11.65 27.93 25.72
N LEU A 993 -12.88 27.61 26.15
CA LEU A 993 -14.12 28.24 25.65
C LEU A 993 -14.50 29.48 26.48
N VAL A 994 -13.75 30.58 26.31
CA VAL A 994 -14.26 31.94 26.65
C VAL A 994 -14.84 32.56 25.39
N LEU A 995 -16.09 32.23 25.07
CA LEU A 995 -16.83 32.97 24.05
C LEU A 995 -17.22 34.35 24.60
N PRO A 996 -17.06 35.45 23.85
CA PRO A 996 -17.60 36.74 24.25
C PRO A 996 -19.13 36.62 24.39
N PRO A 997 -19.74 37.18 25.45
CA PRO A 997 -21.17 37.02 25.70
C PRO A 997 -21.99 37.54 24.51
N LYS A 998 -23.02 36.78 24.12
CA LYS A 998 -23.92 37.14 23.02
C LYS A 998 -24.54 38.51 23.31
N VAL A 999 -24.68 39.35 22.28
CA VAL A 999 -25.24 40.71 22.38
C VAL A 999 -26.61 40.73 23.07
N ALA A 1000 -27.38 39.64 22.98
CA ALA A 1000 -28.65 39.44 23.69
C ALA A 1000 -28.50 39.42 25.23
N ASP A 1001 -27.44 38.83 25.77
CA ASP A 1001 -27.16 38.76 27.21
C ASP A 1001 -26.63 40.10 27.75
N MET A 1002 -25.94 40.87 26.90
CA MET A 1002 -25.56 42.25 27.20
C MET A 1002 -26.78 43.19 27.23
N GLN A 1003 -27.73 43.01 26.31
CA GLN A 1003 -28.98 43.78 26.29
C GLN A 1003 -29.90 43.41 27.47
N ALA A 1004 -29.96 42.12 27.84
CA ALA A 1004 -30.66 41.64 29.03
C ALA A 1004 -30.03 42.20 30.32
N SER A 1005 -28.70 42.23 30.41
CA SER A 1005 -27.97 42.82 31.55
C SER A 1005 -28.12 44.36 31.62
N ALA A 1006 -28.23 45.04 30.48
CA ALA A 1006 -28.49 46.48 30.42
C ALA A 1006 -29.95 46.84 30.77
N ALA A 1007 -30.91 45.98 30.43
CA ALA A 1007 -32.31 46.11 30.84
C ALA A 1007 -32.49 45.83 32.33
N MET A 1008 -31.81 44.81 32.89
CA MET A 1008 -31.80 44.50 34.32
C MET A 1008 -31.14 45.62 35.16
N LYS A 1009 -30.11 46.29 34.64
CA LYS A 1009 -29.49 47.46 35.32
C LYS A 1009 -30.36 48.72 35.34
N LYS A 1010 -31.42 48.81 34.51
CA LYS A 1010 -32.39 49.94 34.55
C LYS A 1010 -33.62 49.65 35.43
N GLY A 1011 -33.79 48.42 35.94
CA GLY A 1011 -35.03 47.97 36.59
C GLY A 1011 -35.04 47.88 38.12
N THR A 1012 -33.90 48.05 38.82
CA THR A 1012 -33.86 47.90 40.29
C THR A 1012 -33.86 49.24 41.00
N GLY A 1013 -35.05 49.77 41.27
CA GLY A 1013 -35.25 50.96 42.09
C GLY A 1013 -36.68 51.12 42.59
N ALA A 1014 -37.16 50.19 43.44
CA ALA A 1014 -38.01 50.47 44.62
C ALA A 1014 -38.65 49.17 45.17
N PRO A 1015 -38.82 49.02 46.50
CA PRO A 1015 -39.30 47.79 47.12
C PRO A 1015 -40.82 47.82 47.39
N GLY A 1016 -41.41 46.63 47.44
CA GLY A 1016 -42.53 46.36 48.35
C GLY A 1016 -43.74 45.70 47.71
N GLY A 1017 -44.22 44.66 48.40
CA GLY A 1017 -45.66 44.36 48.42
C GLY A 1017 -46.10 43.05 47.80
N SER A 1018 -45.95 41.97 48.58
CA SER A 1018 -47.02 41.05 48.97
C SER A 1018 -48.00 40.45 47.94
N THR A 1019 -48.29 39.17 48.20
CA THR A 1019 -49.54 38.41 48.00
C THR A 1019 -49.84 37.70 46.68
N ALA A 1020 -49.92 36.37 46.84
CA ALA A 1020 -51.05 35.49 46.50
C ALA A 1020 -51.22 34.98 45.04
N HIS A 1021 -50.94 33.68 44.92
CA HIS A 1021 -51.84 32.60 44.48
C HIS A 1021 -52.73 32.73 43.22
N GLN A 1022 -52.63 31.65 42.42
CA GLN A 1022 -53.61 31.02 41.53
C GLN A 1022 -53.85 31.74 40.19
N ARG A 1023 -53.71 31.09 39.05
CA ARG A 1023 -54.06 29.69 38.70
C ARG A 1023 -52.98 28.97 37.91
#